data_AF-A0AAX2H9W2-F1
#
_entry.id   AF-A0AAX2H9W2-F1
#
_cell.length_a   1.000
_cell.length_b   1.000
_cell.length_c   1.000
_cell.angle_alpha   90.00
_cell.angle_beta   90.00
_cell.angle_gamma   90.00
#
_symmetry.space_group_name_H-M   'P 1'
#
loop_
_entity.id
_entity.type
_entity.pdbx_description
1 polymer ?
#
loop_
_entity_poly.entity_id
_entity_poly.type
_entity_poly.pdbx_seq_one_letter_code
_entity_poly.pdbx_strand_id
1 'polypeptide(L)'
;MPLKDAEINETNINEIQINDAEINNTGFNDWDRWISKTPDIQNLRIEQLILPGTHNSGVDQEANYTSTYGTCQDFSPFNQLIRGVRVLDLRVEFDPTAKTRQERFQLVHHIRSGRNIKRDILDQVNRFHQRTGGKELVILDFHTFDKFTPAADAELQTLIKSTLGTHTLIAPYYSPFTLKQIQAIGPMNTVIAYNRGTRDTLFWGGVNQRWKGDFSPSTRELKKFMDAVALETKPEGQLRSIQCAKYNKGIPSPDDFSNKVSEWFASKDIHSYIQKFWIINTDWTTRSYIVGNCRHANVVKAAALRHAKELTPTNSRAVDGIIPGHYRALIFTLSDGHGCQELLLPSNVQDKDTLIIRSTAALNTLIRASNLDLDVEHLTLSKGISLLFIYNGERRRWVLHSILDKPADSTDVSIAQPTLTNPTLTYQLSDRAWVKTAFLPNTAPEGAIIHAISYTRQSAEIADSQGHRYPIKRNDSLVFTMLNKQWQRLGKRSVELISLSQSSMGDSTFSEGQIRIARPALSQSGVVALDPTVGPTQLSNLPSDKPYTTLNVCVTSPSGSPATIQLRAYRSIGSCRTTPMSEYRHCEEGSSLFFSVQYHHSDNRSLRMGEYTGEFTLQARDNKDPNWMLPIRVVVRIHGRRLPGP
;
A
#
# COMPACT_ATOMS: atom_id res chain seq x y z
N MET A 1 -27.46 -59.47 27.88
CA MET A 1 -26.97 -59.42 29.28
C MET A 1 -25.99 -58.26 29.41
N PRO A 2 -26.07 -57.49 30.50
CA PRO A 2 -25.78 -56.06 30.50
C PRO A 2 -24.34 -55.72 30.88
N LEU A 3 -23.91 -54.56 30.38
CA LEU A 3 -22.75 -53.80 30.86
C LEU A 3 -22.96 -53.43 32.33
N LYS A 4 -21.96 -53.70 33.16
CA LYS A 4 -21.88 -53.23 34.54
C LYS A 4 -21.24 -51.85 34.57
N ASP A 5 -21.86 -50.97 35.34
CA ASP A 5 -21.36 -49.68 35.79
C ASP A 5 -20.02 -49.81 36.55
N ALA A 6 -19.17 -48.80 36.41
CA ALA A 6 -18.14 -48.47 37.39
C ALA A 6 -18.09 -46.95 37.57
N GLU A 7 -18.31 -46.55 38.81
CA GLU A 7 -18.43 -45.20 39.34
C GLU A 7 -17.19 -44.33 39.12
N ILE A 8 -17.40 -43.04 38.85
CA ILE A 8 -16.36 -42.01 38.88
C ILE A 8 -16.41 -41.36 40.26
N ASN A 9 -15.39 -41.62 41.07
CA ASN A 9 -15.14 -40.90 42.32
C ASN A 9 -14.35 -39.61 42.04
N GLU A 10 -14.89 -38.48 42.48
CA GLU A 10 -14.20 -37.21 42.63
C GLU A 10 -13.19 -37.30 43.79
N THR A 11 -11.91 -37.01 43.54
CA THR A 11 -10.99 -36.19 44.36
C THR A 11 -9.51 -36.45 44.00
N ASN A 12 -8.88 -35.47 43.35
CA ASN A 12 -7.54 -34.92 43.69
C ASN A 12 -7.05 -34.02 42.54
N ILE A 13 -7.28 -32.72 42.69
CA ILE A 13 -6.68 -31.68 41.86
C ILE A 13 -5.43 -31.22 42.62
N ASN A 14 -4.26 -31.78 42.27
CA ASN A 14 -2.97 -31.22 42.67
C ASN A 14 -2.11 -31.05 41.42
N GLU A 15 -1.68 -29.79 41.22
CA GLU A 15 -0.59 -29.28 40.41
C GLU A 15 -0.01 -30.21 39.32
N ILE A 16 -0.42 -29.97 38.06
CA ILE A 16 0.36 -30.39 36.90
C ILE A 16 1.23 -29.20 36.48
N GLN A 17 2.50 -29.20 36.89
CA GLN A 17 3.54 -28.50 36.15
C GLN A 17 3.67 -29.18 34.79
N ILE A 18 3.15 -28.56 33.74
CA ILE A 18 3.28 -29.08 32.38
C ILE A 18 4.69 -28.76 31.88
N ASN A 19 5.50 -29.80 31.68
CA ASN A 19 6.81 -29.71 31.03
C ASN A 19 6.64 -29.38 29.54
N ASP A 20 7.50 -28.48 29.03
CA ASP A 20 7.53 -27.99 27.63
C ASP A 20 7.64 -29.08 26.54
N ALA A 21 7.88 -30.34 26.92
CA ALA A 21 8.05 -31.46 26.01
C ALA A 21 6.74 -32.16 25.56
N GLU A 22 5.64 -32.01 26.31
CA GLU A 22 4.38 -32.73 26.01
C GLU A 22 3.44 -32.01 25.04
N ILE A 23 3.74 -30.76 24.65
CA ILE A 23 2.94 -29.97 23.69
C ILE A 23 3.10 -30.46 22.23
N ASN A 24 3.96 -31.45 21.96
CA ASN A 24 4.37 -31.80 20.60
C ASN A 24 3.50 -32.83 19.86
N ASN A 25 2.44 -33.43 20.44
CA ASN A 25 1.85 -34.65 19.86
C ASN A 25 0.34 -34.69 19.53
N THR A 26 -0.30 -33.55 19.24
CA THR A 26 -1.63 -33.55 18.58
C THR A 26 -1.80 -32.24 17.80
N GLY A 27 -2.09 -32.28 16.48
CA GLY A 27 -2.76 -31.30 15.58
C GLY A 27 -2.77 -29.77 15.78
N PHE A 28 -2.13 -29.22 16.81
CA PHE A 28 -2.04 -27.82 17.24
C PHE A 28 -0.67 -27.23 16.92
N ASN A 29 0.26 -28.04 16.39
CA ASN A 29 1.55 -27.59 15.88
C ASN A 29 1.27 -26.60 14.75
N ASP A 30 1.50 -25.30 15.00
CA ASP A 30 1.61 -24.18 14.06
C ASP A 30 0.68 -22.98 14.31
N TRP A 31 -0.08 -22.93 15.41
CA TRP A 31 -0.85 -21.71 15.75
C TRP A 31 0.04 -20.48 15.96
N ASP A 32 1.29 -20.66 16.36
CA ASP A 32 2.26 -19.56 16.43
C ASP A 32 2.69 -19.05 15.05
N ARG A 33 2.40 -19.76 13.94
CA ARG A 33 2.82 -19.44 12.56
C ARG A 33 1.71 -19.54 11.51
N TRP A 34 0.45 -19.40 11.91
CA TRP A 34 -0.68 -19.69 11.02
C TRP A 34 -0.78 -18.76 9.80
N ILE A 35 -0.28 -17.51 9.89
CA ILE A 35 -0.29 -16.56 8.77
C ILE A 35 0.77 -16.99 7.74
N SER A 36 2.02 -17.15 8.16
CA SER A 36 3.14 -17.46 7.26
C SER A 36 3.11 -18.89 6.70
N LYS A 37 2.51 -19.85 7.42
CA LYS A 37 2.26 -21.21 6.91
C LYS A 37 1.03 -21.33 6.01
N THR A 38 0.28 -20.24 5.82
CA THR A 38 -0.85 -20.19 4.88
C THR A 38 -0.64 -19.04 3.88
N PRO A 39 0.19 -19.23 2.84
CA PRO A 39 0.71 -18.14 2.00
C PRO A 39 -0.34 -17.24 1.37
N ASP A 40 -1.54 -17.75 1.09
CA ASP A 40 -2.65 -16.96 0.54
C ASP A 40 -3.06 -15.80 1.45
N ILE A 41 -2.91 -15.96 2.77
CA ILE A 41 -3.24 -14.92 3.76
C ILE A 41 -2.28 -13.73 3.62
N GLN A 42 -1.03 -13.97 3.24
CA GLN A 42 -0.06 -12.90 3.02
C GLN A 42 -0.40 -12.04 1.79
N ASN A 43 -1.31 -12.49 0.92
CA ASN A 43 -1.83 -11.71 -0.21
C ASN A 43 -2.91 -10.69 0.22
N LEU A 44 -3.29 -10.65 1.49
CA LEU A 44 -4.22 -9.64 2.02
C LEU A 44 -3.45 -8.41 2.53
N ARG A 45 -4.07 -7.24 2.41
CA ARG A 45 -3.64 -6.01 3.10
C ARG A 45 -4.00 -6.11 4.58
N ILE A 46 -3.29 -5.38 5.45
CA ILE A 46 -3.56 -5.38 6.90
C ILE A 46 -5.04 -5.10 7.20
N GLU A 47 -5.61 -4.10 6.52
CA GLU A 47 -7.00 -3.70 6.70
C GLU A 47 -8.04 -4.68 6.14
N GLN A 48 -7.62 -5.74 5.44
CA GLN A 48 -8.47 -6.79 4.88
C GLN A 48 -8.49 -8.04 5.76
N LEU A 49 -7.47 -8.22 6.60
CA LEU A 49 -7.31 -9.39 7.45
C LEU A 49 -8.45 -9.52 8.46
N ILE A 50 -8.77 -10.77 8.78
CA ILE A 50 -9.64 -11.18 9.87
C ILE A 50 -8.73 -11.76 10.97
N LEU A 51 -8.58 -11.05 12.08
CA LEU A 51 -7.59 -11.37 13.11
C LEU A 51 -8.29 -11.69 14.45
N PRO A 52 -7.90 -12.78 15.12
CA PRO A 52 -8.29 -13.01 16.51
C PRO A 52 -7.56 -12.03 17.41
N GLY A 53 -8.32 -11.31 18.23
CA GLY A 53 -7.83 -10.39 19.25
C GLY A 53 -8.28 -10.80 20.64
N THR A 54 -7.63 -10.25 21.65
CA THR A 54 -8.00 -10.43 23.05
C THR A 54 -8.41 -9.08 23.63
N HIS A 55 -9.56 -9.04 24.29
CA HIS A 55 -9.99 -7.88 25.07
C HIS A 55 -9.14 -7.80 26.35
N ASN A 56 -8.69 -6.60 26.72
CA ASN A 56 -7.83 -6.36 27.89
C ASN A 56 -6.69 -7.39 28.05
N SER A 57 -5.85 -7.55 27.03
CA SER A 57 -4.93 -8.69 26.89
C SER A 57 -3.96 -8.90 28.05
N GLY A 58 -3.71 -7.88 28.87
CA GLY A 58 -2.82 -7.96 30.04
C GLY A 58 -3.47 -8.44 31.34
N VAL A 59 -4.77 -8.77 31.34
CA VAL A 59 -5.54 -9.06 32.55
C VAL A 59 -5.94 -10.53 32.55
N ASP A 60 -4.96 -11.37 32.88
CA ASP A 60 -4.98 -12.82 32.72
C ASP A 60 -4.64 -13.60 33.99
N GLN A 61 -4.91 -14.90 33.98
CA GLN A 61 -4.71 -15.80 35.13
C GLN A 61 -3.23 -16.14 35.43
N GLU A 62 -2.31 -15.94 34.48
CA GLU A 62 -0.86 -16.16 34.69
C GLU A 62 -0.16 -14.91 35.27
N ALA A 63 -0.90 -13.84 35.54
CA ALA A 63 -0.35 -12.61 36.06
C ALA A 63 -0.14 -12.68 37.58
N ASN A 64 0.86 -11.94 38.08
CA ASN A 64 1.22 -11.95 39.50
C ASN A 64 0.30 -11.03 40.33
N TYR A 65 -1.00 -11.33 40.33
CA TYR A 65 -2.03 -10.75 41.20
C TYR A 65 -3.08 -11.80 41.52
N THR A 66 -3.83 -11.62 42.61
CA THR A 66 -4.96 -12.51 42.91
C THR A 66 -6.05 -12.28 41.87
N SER A 67 -6.35 -13.30 41.05
CA SER A 67 -7.41 -13.25 40.05
C SER A 67 -8.68 -12.61 40.62
N THR A 68 -9.14 -11.55 39.96
CA THR A 68 -10.32 -10.79 40.37
C THR A 68 -11.44 -10.95 39.36
N TYR A 69 -12.59 -10.37 39.67
CA TYR A 69 -13.72 -10.19 38.77
C TYR A 69 -13.39 -9.41 37.47
N GLY A 70 -12.18 -8.87 37.32
CA GLY A 70 -11.71 -8.25 36.08
C GLY A 70 -10.90 -9.17 35.16
N THR A 71 -10.53 -10.38 35.63
CA THR A 71 -9.66 -11.32 34.91
C THR A 71 -10.40 -11.94 33.73
N CYS A 72 -9.87 -11.76 32.53
CA CYS A 72 -10.60 -12.01 31.29
C CYS A 72 -9.84 -12.85 30.26
N GLN A 73 -8.62 -13.28 30.58
CA GLN A 73 -7.81 -14.15 29.71
C GLN A 73 -7.19 -15.28 30.53
N ASP A 74 -7.01 -16.44 29.90
CA ASP A 74 -6.35 -17.59 30.55
C ASP A 74 -4.84 -17.37 30.68
N PHE A 75 -4.23 -16.79 29.63
CA PHE A 75 -2.79 -16.83 29.42
C PHE A 75 -2.18 -15.44 29.34
N SER A 76 -0.89 -15.33 29.66
CA SER A 76 -0.09 -14.14 29.43
C SER A 76 -0.08 -13.70 27.96
N PRO A 77 0.19 -12.41 27.67
CA PRO A 77 0.25 -11.91 26.29
C PRO A 77 1.16 -12.72 25.35
N PHE A 78 2.32 -13.20 25.82
CA PHE A 78 3.17 -14.10 25.03
C PHE A 78 2.47 -15.42 24.70
N ASN A 79 1.83 -16.03 25.71
CA ASN A 79 1.14 -17.30 25.56
C ASN A 79 -0.14 -17.19 24.71
N GLN A 80 -0.77 -16.01 24.65
CA GLN A 80 -1.83 -15.68 23.69
C GLN A 80 -1.30 -15.67 22.25
N LEU A 81 -0.14 -15.02 21.99
CA LEU A 81 0.46 -14.94 20.65
C LEU A 81 0.83 -16.32 20.08
N ILE A 82 1.46 -17.19 20.88
CA ILE A 82 1.83 -18.55 20.43
C ILE A 82 0.61 -19.45 20.20
N ARG A 83 -0.55 -19.10 20.77
CA ARG A 83 -1.85 -19.76 20.54
C ARG A 83 -2.63 -19.14 19.39
N GLY A 84 -2.04 -18.18 18.67
CA GLY A 84 -2.56 -17.67 17.40
C GLY A 84 -3.28 -16.32 17.48
N VAL A 85 -3.36 -15.70 18.66
CA VAL A 85 -3.81 -14.30 18.79
C VAL A 85 -2.85 -13.38 18.02
N ARG A 86 -3.38 -12.37 17.34
CA ARG A 86 -2.58 -11.43 16.53
C ARG A 86 -2.86 -9.97 16.85
N VAL A 87 -3.85 -9.69 17.69
CA VAL A 87 -4.17 -8.34 18.18
C VAL A 87 -4.28 -8.34 19.70
N LEU A 88 -3.52 -7.46 20.36
CA LEU A 88 -3.58 -7.28 21.81
C LEU A 88 -4.21 -5.93 22.14
N ASP A 89 -5.36 -5.90 22.82
CA ASP A 89 -6.00 -4.70 23.38
C ASP A 89 -5.30 -4.32 24.69
N LEU A 90 -4.54 -3.23 24.65
CA LEU A 90 -3.71 -2.73 25.73
C LEU A 90 -4.35 -1.49 26.36
N ARG A 91 -4.62 -1.60 27.65
CA ARG A 91 -5.09 -0.52 28.50
C ARG A 91 -3.97 -0.15 29.46
N VAL A 92 -3.47 1.08 29.35
CA VAL A 92 -2.21 1.48 29.97
C VAL A 92 -2.45 2.58 30.98
N GLU A 93 -1.90 2.42 32.18
CA GLU A 93 -1.78 3.47 33.19
C GLU A 93 -0.33 3.96 33.24
N PHE A 94 -0.15 5.28 33.31
CA PHE A 94 1.14 5.89 33.62
C PHE A 94 1.32 6.07 35.14
N ASP A 95 2.39 5.49 35.68
CA ASP A 95 2.82 5.60 37.06
C ASP A 95 4.11 6.44 37.16
N PRO A 96 4.05 7.74 37.48
CA PRO A 96 5.24 8.57 37.62
C PRO A 96 6.12 8.17 38.82
N THR A 97 5.57 7.39 39.77
CA THR A 97 6.25 6.97 41.00
C THR A 97 6.99 5.64 40.87
N ALA A 98 6.87 4.95 39.73
CA ALA A 98 7.56 3.69 39.49
C ALA A 98 9.09 3.85 39.60
N LYS A 99 9.76 2.82 40.14
CA LYS A 99 11.19 2.83 40.45
C LYS A 99 12.07 3.02 39.22
N THR A 100 11.65 2.45 38.09
CA THR A 100 12.36 2.59 36.80
C THR A 100 11.43 3.17 35.73
N ARG A 101 12.01 3.84 34.73
CA ARG A 101 11.27 4.39 33.57
C ARG A 101 10.47 3.32 32.82
N GLN A 102 11.02 2.11 32.72
CA GLN A 102 10.40 1.00 32.01
C GLN A 102 9.18 0.44 32.74
N GLU A 103 9.13 0.58 34.07
CA GLU A 103 8.01 0.17 34.92
C GLU A 103 6.93 1.25 35.02
N ARG A 104 7.08 2.42 34.39
CA ARG A 104 6.06 3.49 34.49
C ARG A 104 4.78 3.17 33.71
N PHE A 105 4.79 2.21 32.80
CA PHE A 105 3.64 1.90 31.95
C PHE A 105 3.04 0.55 32.32
N GLN A 106 2.02 0.58 33.17
CA GLN A 106 1.37 -0.59 33.75
C GLN A 106 0.12 -0.98 32.96
N LEU A 107 -0.18 -2.28 32.86
CA LEU A 107 -1.43 -2.76 32.27
C LEU A 107 -2.55 -2.76 33.31
N VAL A 108 -3.67 -2.12 32.98
CA VAL A 108 -4.77 -1.84 33.91
C VAL A 108 -6.12 -2.21 33.31
N HIS A 109 -7.02 -2.78 34.13
CA HIS A 109 -8.46 -2.81 33.85
C HIS A 109 -9.20 -2.79 35.18
N HIS A 110 -9.63 -1.61 35.61
CA HIS A 110 -10.09 -1.28 36.97
C HIS A 110 -9.02 -1.46 38.08
N ILE A 111 -8.14 -2.45 37.95
CA ILE A 111 -6.97 -2.71 38.79
C ILE A 111 -5.72 -2.91 37.92
N ARG A 112 -4.54 -2.72 38.52
CA ARG A 112 -3.28 -3.12 37.88
C ARG A 112 -3.18 -4.65 37.87
N SER A 113 -2.83 -5.20 36.71
CA SER A 113 -2.57 -6.64 36.52
C SER A 113 -1.22 -7.11 37.05
N GLY A 114 -0.38 -6.21 37.57
CA GLY A 114 1.03 -6.52 37.87
C GLY A 114 1.92 -6.72 36.62
N ARG A 115 1.35 -6.54 35.42
CA ARG A 115 2.08 -6.52 34.15
C ARG A 115 2.43 -5.11 33.69
N ASN A 116 3.54 -4.97 32.97
CA ASN A 116 3.99 -3.71 32.38
C ASN A 116 4.30 -3.85 30.88
N ILE A 117 4.23 -2.72 30.17
CA ILE A 117 4.39 -2.68 28.71
C ILE A 117 5.76 -3.19 28.27
N LYS A 118 6.85 -2.82 28.96
CA LYS A 118 8.20 -3.20 28.52
C LYS A 118 8.40 -4.72 28.58
N ARG A 119 8.26 -5.29 29.78
CA ARG A 119 8.58 -6.71 30.07
C ARG A 119 7.57 -7.66 29.43
N ASP A 120 6.28 -7.36 29.58
CA ASP A 120 5.22 -8.33 29.32
C ASP A 120 4.61 -8.19 27.92
N ILE A 121 4.84 -7.06 27.24
CA ILE A 121 4.38 -6.83 25.87
C ILE A 121 5.56 -6.71 24.90
N LEU A 122 6.37 -5.65 24.99
CA LEU A 122 7.37 -5.34 23.95
C LEU A 122 8.46 -6.41 23.87
N ASP A 123 9.03 -6.83 25.01
CA ASP A 123 10.04 -7.90 25.04
C ASP A 123 9.45 -9.25 24.59
N GLN A 124 8.19 -9.51 24.92
CA GLN A 124 7.50 -10.74 24.51
C GLN A 124 7.17 -10.76 23.01
N VAL A 125 6.83 -9.62 22.42
CA VAL A 125 6.65 -9.48 20.97
C VAL A 125 7.97 -9.73 20.25
N ASN A 126 9.08 -9.17 20.72
CA ASN A 126 10.41 -9.47 20.18
C ASN A 126 10.74 -10.97 20.29
N ARG A 127 10.48 -11.60 21.43
CA ARG A 127 10.65 -13.04 21.64
C ARG A 127 9.77 -13.86 20.68
N PHE A 128 8.53 -13.44 20.46
CA PHE A 128 7.61 -14.07 19.52
C PHE A 128 8.09 -13.95 18.07
N HIS A 129 8.58 -12.78 17.67
CA HIS A 129 9.17 -12.58 16.34
C HIS A 129 10.43 -13.41 16.14
N GLN A 130 11.32 -13.49 17.15
CA GLN A 130 12.48 -14.38 17.11
C GLN A 130 12.04 -15.84 16.94
N ARG A 131 11.05 -16.29 17.71
CA ARG A 131 10.48 -17.65 17.60
C ARG A 131 9.93 -17.94 16.21
N THR A 132 9.25 -16.98 15.59
CA THR A 132 8.54 -17.17 14.31
C THR A 132 9.35 -16.76 13.08
N GLY A 133 10.59 -16.30 13.25
CA GLY A 133 11.44 -15.80 12.17
C GLY A 133 10.96 -14.45 11.60
N GLY A 134 10.18 -13.69 12.38
CA GLY A 134 9.72 -12.34 12.04
C GLY A 134 8.66 -12.27 10.94
N LYS A 135 7.98 -13.39 10.63
CA LYS A 135 6.99 -13.46 9.54
C LYS A 135 5.54 -13.27 9.97
N GLU A 136 5.27 -13.30 11.27
CA GLU A 136 3.90 -13.20 11.81
C GLU A 136 3.55 -11.74 12.15
N LEU A 137 2.38 -11.31 11.71
CA LEU A 137 1.87 -9.97 12.04
C LEU A 137 1.48 -9.89 13.53
N VAL A 138 1.85 -8.81 14.20
CA VAL A 138 1.29 -8.47 15.53
C VAL A 138 0.74 -7.04 15.49
N ILE A 139 -0.47 -6.84 16.00
CA ILE A 139 -1.05 -5.51 16.22
C ILE A 139 -1.13 -5.27 17.73
N LEU A 140 -0.47 -4.21 18.19
CA LEU A 140 -0.60 -3.71 19.55
C LEU A 140 -1.57 -2.53 19.55
N ASP A 141 -2.77 -2.73 20.09
CA ASP A 141 -3.81 -1.71 20.21
C ASP A 141 -3.69 -1.01 21.56
N PHE A 142 -2.91 0.07 21.62
CA PHE A 142 -2.87 0.95 22.79
C PHE A 142 -4.17 1.77 22.81
N HIS A 143 -5.17 1.24 23.50
CA HIS A 143 -6.55 1.72 23.41
C HIS A 143 -6.89 2.75 24.48
N THR A 144 -6.47 2.52 25.72
CA THR A 144 -6.71 3.42 26.87
C THR A 144 -5.39 3.88 27.48
N PHE A 145 -5.39 5.14 27.92
CA PHE A 145 -4.24 5.84 28.47
C PHE A 145 -4.67 6.59 29.73
N ASP A 146 -4.51 5.97 30.89
CA ASP A 146 -4.85 6.56 32.18
C ASP A 146 -3.66 7.31 32.78
N LYS A 147 -3.92 8.52 33.30
CA LYS A 147 -2.92 9.43 33.92
C LYS A 147 -1.77 9.88 32.99
N PHE A 148 -1.97 9.81 31.66
CA PHE A 148 -0.94 10.22 30.70
C PHE A 148 -0.77 11.75 30.60
N THR A 149 0.48 12.18 30.61
CA THR A 149 0.91 13.53 30.22
C THR A 149 1.53 13.50 28.81
N PRO A 150 1.71 14.65 28.14
CA PRO A 150 2.44 14.70 26.86
C PRO A 150 3.88 14.15 26.96
N ALA A 151 4.54 14.31 28.10
CA ALA A 151 5.87 13.74 28.35
C ALA A 151 5.81 12.21 28.47
N ALA A 152 4.78 11.67 29.14
CA ALA A 152 4.55 10.22 29.21
C ALA A 152 4.24 9.62 27.83
N ASP A 153 3.48 10.32 26.99
CA ASP A 153 3.26 9.95 25.59
C ASP A 153 4.60 9.85 24.84
N ALA A 154 5.47 10.86 24.92
CA ALA A 154 6.78 10.84 24.26
C ALA A 154 7.70 9.73 24.80
N GLU A 155 7.67 9.49 26.12
CA GLU A 155 8.44 8.44 26.79
C GLU A 155 7.98 7.04 26.32
N LEU A 156 6.67 6.78 26.28
CA LEU A 156 6.13 5.50 25.81
C LEU A 156 6.45 5.25 24.33
N GLN A 157 6.26 6.25 23.48
CA GLN A 157 6.55 6.11 22.05
C GLN A 157 8.04 5.86 21.79
N THR A 158 8.92 6.50 22.57
CA THR A 158 10.36 6.23 22.55
C THR A 158 10.67 4.82 23.01
N LEU A 159 10.05 4.34 24.09
CA LEU A 159 10.21 2.99 24.62
C LEU A 159 9.76 1.92 23.61
N ILE A 160 8.63 2.13 22.93
CA ILE A 160 8.14 1.23 21.87
C ILE A 160 9.16 1.13 20.74
N LYS A 161 9.60 2.28 20.20
CA LYS A 161 10.54 2.33 19.07
C LYS A 161 11.92 1.75 19.42
N SER A 162 12.44 2.04 20.61
CA SER A 162 13.76 1.55 21.02
C SER A 162 13.75 0.05 21.35
N THR A 163 12.65 -0.48 21.87
CA THR A 163 12.54 -1.90 22.22
C THR A 163 12.29 -2.76 20.99
N LEU A 164 11.31 -2.41 20.14
CA LEU A 164 10.95 -3.22 18.97
C LEU A 164 11.85 -2.95 17.75
N GLY A 165 12.48 -1.78 17.70
CA GLY A 165 13.21 -1.29 16.54
C GLY A 165 12.27 -0.73 15.47
N THR A 166 12.54 0.49 14.98
CA THR A 166 11.70 1.14 13.95
C THR A 166 11.60 0.37 12.64
N HIS A 167 12.59 -0.47 12.32
CA HIS A 167 12.64 -1.29 11.11
C HIS A 167 11.68 -2.49 11.12
N THR A 168 11.12 -2.86 12.28
CA THR A 168 10.11 -3.93 12.39
C THR A 168 8.67 -3.38 12.31
N LEU A 169 8.51 -2.07 12.39
CA LEU A 169 7.21 -1.41 12.43
C LEU A 169 6.62 -1.24 11.02
N ILE A 170 5.35 -1.57 10.88
CA ILE A 170 4.56 -1.30 9.69
C ILE A 170 3.82 0.02 9.89
N ALA A 171 4.34 1.10 9.32
CA ALA A 171 3.71 2.41 9.35
C ALA A 171 2.41 2.48 8.51
N PRO A 172 1.49 3.44 8.78
CA PRO A 172 0.26 3.62 7.99
C PRO A 172 0.49 3.82 6.49
N TYR A 173 1.65 4.36 6.14
CA TYR A 173 2.14 4.49 4.76
C TYR A 173 2.05 3.17 3.97
N TYR A 174 2.22 2.02 4.62
CA TYR A 174 2.18 0.71 3.97
C TYR A 174 0.78 0.09 3.85
N SER A 175 -0.27 0.74 4.37
CA SER A 175 -1.65 0.22 4.36
C SER A 175 -2.18 -0.23 2.98
N PRO A 176 -1.81 0.39 1.84
CA PRO A 176 -2.28 -0.07 0.53
C PRO A 176 -1.63 -1.38 0.06
N PHE A 177 -0.57 -1.85 0.71
CA PHE A 177 0.21 -3.01 0.27
C PHE A 177 -0.21 -4.28 1.02
N THR A 178 -0.09 -5.41 0.34
CA THR A 178 -0.31 -6.73 0.94
C THR A 178 0.79 -7.05 1.95
N LEU A 179 0.54 -7.94 2.92
CA LEU A 179 1.58 -8.38 3.86
C LEU A 179 2.81 -8.91 3.14
N LYS A 180 2.63 -9.67 2.05
CA LYS A 180 3.72 -10.20 1.24
C LYS A 180 4.56 -9.08 0.61
N GLN A 181 3.91 -8.04 0.08
CA GLN A 181 4.59 -6.86 -0.46
C GLN A 181 5.39 -6.11 0.62
N ILE A 182 4.81 -5.92 1.80
CA ILE A 182 5.48 -5.26 2.94
C ILE A 182 6.72 -6.05 3.37
N GLN A 183 6.58 -7.37 3.52
CA GLN A 183 7.67 -8.27 3.93
C GLN A 183 8.76 -8.42 2.86
N ALA A 184 8.47 -8.11 1.60
CA ALA A 184 9.48 -8.06 0.54
C ALA A 184 10.40 -6.83 0.69
N ILE A 185 9.92 -5.73 1.28
CA ILE A 185 10.72 -4.51 1.48
C ILE A 185 11.68 -4.68 2.66
N GLY A 186 11.20 -5.25 3.76
CA GLY A 186 11.98 -5.41 4.99
C GLY A 186 11.28 -6.31 6.02
N PRO A 187 11.89 -6.51 7.19
CA PRO A 187 11.40 -7.43 8.22
C PRO A 187 10.20 -6.87 9.02
N MET A 188 9.36 -6.06 8.39
CA MET A 188 8.27 -5.36 9.05
C MET A 188 7.11 -6.32 9.34
N ASN A 189 6.69 -6.37 10.60
CA ASN A 189 5.73 -7.35 11.09
C ASN A 189 4.89 -6.83 12.28
N THR A 190 5.11 -5.62 12.76
CA THR A 190 4.39 -5.08 13.93
C THR A 190 3.67 -3.78 13.60
N VAL A 191 2.38 -3.73 13.89
CA VAL A 191 1.55 -2.51 13.83
C VAL A 191 1.37 -1.99 15.24
N ILE A 192 1.65 -0.70 15.43
CA ILE A 192 1.30 0.03 16.65
C ILE A 192 0.07 0.87 16.35
N ALA A 193 -1.08 0.51 16.93
CA ALA A 193 -2.28 1.34 16.91
C ALA A 193 -2.32 2.16 18.21
N TYR A 194 -2.30 3.48 18.09
CA TYR A 194 -2.16 4.40 19.24
C TYR A 194 -3.37 5.33 19.30
N ASN A 195 -4.27 5.10 20.27
CA ASN A 195 -5.56 5.81 20.37
C ASN A 195 -5.47 7.22 20.99
N ARG A 196 -4.46 7.99 20.57
CA ARG A 196 -4.28 9.41 20.93
C ARG A 196 -3.83 10.22 19.72
N GLY A 197 -4.10 11.52 19.74
CA GLY A 197 -3.70 12.44 18.67
C GLY A 197 -2.19 12.74 18.66
N THR A 198 -1.55 12.73 19.83
CA THR A 198 -0.11 12.91 20.04
C THR A 198 0.68 11.64 19.70
N ARG A 199 0.61 11.18 18.44
CA ARG A 199 1.26 9.93 17.98
C ARG A 199 2.33 10.17 16.92
N ASP A 200 3.35 9.33 16.96
CA ASP A 200 4.42 9.22 15.98
C ASP A 200 3.86 8.85 14.60
N THR A 201 4.50 9.33 13.53
CA THR A 201 4.05 9.07 12.15
C THR A 201 4.18 7.61 11.73
N LEU A 202 5.02 6.84 12.43
CA LEU A 202 5.10 5.38 12.27
C LEU A 202 3.90 4.65 12.88
N PHE A 203 3.08 5.31 13.71
CA PHE A 203 1.99 4.67 14.44
C PHE A 203 0.65 4.93 13.76
N TRP A 204 -0.18 3.89 13.73
CA TRP A 204 -1.54 3.96 13.23
C TRP A 204 -2.43 4.71 14.21
N GLY A 205 -3.53 5.26 13.70
CA GLY A 205 -4.62 5.64 14.59
C GLY A 205 -5.10 4.44 15.40
N GLY A 206 -5.61 4.71 16.61
CA GLY A 206 -6.19 3.67 17.47
C GLY A 206 -7.20 2.80 16.73
N VAL A 207 -7.29 1.53 17.12
CA VAL A 207 -8.30 0.64 16.56
C VAL A 207 -9.68 1.21 16.90
N ASN A 208 -10.54 1.35 15.90
CA ASN A 208 -11.93 1.71 16.12
C ASN A 208 -12.64 0.51 16.75
N GLN A 209 -12.68 0.49 18.08
CA GLN A 209 -13.36 -0.55 18.83
C GLN A 209 -14.87 -0.32 18.80
N ARG A 210 -15.60 -1.18 18.08
CA ARG A 210 -17.06 -1.24 18.15
C ARG A 210 -17.44 -1.96 19.44
N TRP A 211 -17.82 -1.16 20.42
CA TRP A 211 -18.25 -1.60 21.74
C TRP A 211 -19.71 -1.19 21.98
N LYS A 212 -20.49 -2.07 22.63
CA LYS A 212 -21.92 -1.84 22.87
C LYS A 212 -22.18 -0.65 23.80
N GLY A 213 -21.22 -0.25 24.62
CA GLY A 213 -21.41 0.77 25.66
C GLY A 213 -22.00 0.23 26.97
N ASP A 214 -22.10 -1.08 27.10
CA ASP A 214 -22.67 -1.79 28.25
C ASP A 214 -21.83 -3.03 28.52
N PHE A 215 -21.40 -3.20 29.77
CA PHE A 215 -20.51 -4.28 30.18
C PHE A 215 -21.24 -5.61 30.39
N SER A 216 -22.55 -5.61 30.68
CA SER A 216 -23.30 -6.83 31.04
C SER A 216 -24.55 -7.10 30.17
N PRO A 217 -24.48 -6.93 28.84
CA PRO A 217 -25.62 -7.24 27.99
C PRO A 217 -25.97 -8.73 28.07
N SER A 218 -27.22 -9.07 27.79
CA SER A 218 -27.55 -10.46 27.47
C SER A 218 -26.85 -10.88 26.17
N THR A 219 -26.63 -12.18 26.00
CA THR A 219 -26.07 -12.76 24.77
C THR A 219 -26.85 -12.33 23.52
N ARG A 220 -28.18 -12.21 23.63
CA ARG A 220 -29.06 -11.74 22.55
C ARG A 220 -28.83 -10.26 22.21
N GLU A 221 -28.69 -9.40 23.21
CA GLU A 221 -28.42 -7.97 23.01
C GLU A 221 -27.05 -7.73 22.41
N LEU A 222 -26.02 -8.48 22.86
CA LEU A 222 -24.70 -8.44 22.26
C LEU A 222 -24.75 -8.86 20.77
N LYS A 223 -25.44 -9.96 20.46
CA LYS A 223 -25.61 -10.41 19.06
C LYS A 223 -26.31 -9.36 18.20
N LYS A 224 -27.39 -8.76 18.69
CA LYS A 224 -28.13 -7.69 17.98
C LYS A 224 -27.24 -6.47 17.69
N PHE A 225 -26.39 -6.09 18.64
CA PHE A 225 -25.41 -5.02 18.43
C PHE A 225 -24.40 -5.40 17.34
N MET A 226 -23.84 -6.60 17.40
CA MET A 226 -22.90 -7.10 16.39
C MET A 226 -23.54 -7.17 14.99
N ASP A 227 -24.83 -7.53 14.91
CA ASP A 227 -25.58 -7.53 13.64
C ASP A 227 -25.72 -6.13 13.04
N ALA A 228 -25.92 -5.11 13.88
CA ALA A 228 -25.91 -3.72 13.41
C ALA A 228 -24.52 -3.30 12.91
N VAL A 229 -23.46 -3.67 13.64
CA VAL A 229 -22.07 -3.39 13.23
C VAL A 229 -21.71 -4.08 11.92
N ALA A 230 -22.20 -5.31 11.69
CA ALA A 230 -21.96 -6.07 10.47
C ALA A 230 -22.51 -5.42 9.19
N LEU A 231 -23.41 -4.44 9.32
CA LEU A 231 -23.98 -3.66 8.22
C LEU A 231 -23.21 -2.35 7.98
N GLU A 232 -22.28 -1.97 8.85
CA GLU A 232 -21.55 -0.72 8.71
C GLU A 232 -20.45 -0.81 7.65
N THR A 233 -20.24 0.30 6.94
CA THR A 233 -19.06 0.48 6.09
C THR A 233 -17.83 0.83 6.95
N LYS A 234 -16.70 0.16 6.69
CA LYS A 234 -15.41 0.52 7.29
C LYS A 234 -14.70 1.56 6.42
N PRO A 235 -14.38 2.76 6.94
CA PRO A 235 -13.53 3.71 6.25
C PRO A 235 -12.20 3.10 5.79
N GLU A 236 -11.71 3.57 4.64
CA GLU A 236 -10.42 3.18 4.09
C GLU A 236 -9.28 3.57 5.05
N GLY A 237 -8.29 2.69 5.22
CA GLY A 237 -7.14 2.94 6.09
C GLY A 237 -7.41 2.80 7.60
N GLN A 238 -8.66 2.58 8.03
CA GLN A 238 -9.01 2.37 9.44
C GLN A 238 -8.84 0.90 9.87
N LEU A 239 -8.23 0.67 11.04
CA LEU A 239 -8.33 -0.58 11.80
C LEU A 239 -9.63 -0.57 12.60
N ARG A 240 -10.39 -1.67 12.57
CA ARG A 240 -11.68 -1.79 13.28
C ARG A 240 -11.77 -3.14 13.96
N SER A 241 -12.23 -3.13 15.22
CA SER A 241 -12.55 -4.34 15.96
C SER A 241 -14.00 -4.37 16.39
N ILE A 242 -14.55 -5.58 16.55
CA ILE A 242 -15.77 -5.82 17.29
C ILE A 242 -15.40 -6.33 18.69
N GLN A 243 -15.95 -5.70 19.73
CA GLN A 243 -15.81 -6.19 21.11
C GLN A 243 -16.91 -7.22 21.37
N CYS A 244 -16.56 -8.50 21.22
CA CYS A 244 -17.43 -9.64 21.51
C CYS A 244 -17.08 -10.17 22.91
N ALA A 245 -17.37 -9.35 23.92
CA ALA A 245 -17.10 -9.62 25.32
C ALA A 245 -18.26 -9.08 26.17
N LYS A 246 -18.55 -9.73 27.30
CA LYS A 246 -19.61 -9.32 28.23
C LYS A 246 -19.37 -9.93 29.61
N TYR A 247 -19.98 -9.32 30.62
CA TYR A 247 -19.94 -9.76 32.00
C TYR A 247 -21.22 -10.50 32.40
N ASN A 248 -21.11 -11.37 33.39
CA ASN A 248 -22.24 -12.02 34.04
C ASN A 248 -22.99 -11.02 34.95
N LYS A 249 -24.34 -11.02 34.90
CA LYS A 249 -25.18 -10.08 35.66
C LYS A 249 -25.22 -10.35 37.16
N GLY A 250 -25.09 -11.61 37.58
CA GLY A 250 -25.14 -12.01 38.99
C GLY A 250 -23.83 -11.73 39.72
N ILE A 251 -22.75 -12.31 39.21
CA ILE A 251 -21.37 -12.08 39.69
C ILE A 251 -20.64 -11.37 38.55
N PRO A 252 -20.17 -10.12 38.73
CA PRO A 252 -19.68 -9.25 37.66
C PRO A 252 -18.31 -9.70 37.17
N SER A 253 -18.26 -10.88 36.55
CA SER A 253 -17.09 -11.54 35.98
C SER A 253 -17.23 -11.65 34.46
N PRO A 254 -16.12 -11.61 33.70
CA PRO A 254 -16.10 -11.93 32.27
C PRO A 254 -16.79 -13.26 32.00
N ASP A 255 -17.81 -13.24 31.16
CA ASP A 255 -18.58 -14.44 30.83
C ASP A 255 -17.80 -15.32 29.84
N ASP A 256 -17.77 -16.63 30.13
CA ASP A 256 -17.28 -17.63 29.18
C ASP A 256 -18.45 -18.13 28.33
N PHE A 257 -18.67 -17.44 27.21
CA PHE A 257 -19.62 -17.84 26.16
C PHE A 257 -18.87 -18.27 24.88
N SER A 258 -17.71 -18.91 25.06
CA SER A 258 -16.85 -19.40 23.97
C SER A 258 -17.55 -20.33 22.97
N ASN A 259 -18.59 -21.06 23.41
CA ASN A 259 -19.48 -21.84 22.55
C ASN A 259 -20.20 -20.95 21.51
N LYS A 260 -20.71 -19.78 21.94
CA LYS A 260 -21.39 -18.82 21.07
C LYS A 260 -20.42 -18.04 20.19
N VAL A 261 -19.23 -17.72 20.69
CA VAL A 261 -18.15 -17.17 19.85
C VAL A 261 -17.82 -18.14 18.70
N SER A 262 -17.67 -19.43 19.01
CA SER A 262 -17.39 -20.47 18.00
C SER A 262 -18.54 -20.64 17.01
N GLU A 263 -19.79 -20.59 17.48
CA GLU A 263 -21.01 -20.65 16.65
C GLU A 263 -21.11 -19.45 15.69
N TRP A 264 -21.02 -18.22 16.21
CA TRP A 264 -21.26 -17.00 15.44
C TRP A 264 -20.16 -16.73 14.42
N PHE A 265 -18.91 -17.05 14.74
CA PHE A 265 -17.77 -16.79 13.88
C PHE A 265 -17.32 -18.03 13.09
N ALA A 266 -18.10 -19.10 13.08
CA ALA A 266 -17.83 -20.25 12.22
C ALA A 266 -17.62 -19.80 10.77
N SER A 267 -16.50 -20.21 10.17
CA SER A 267 -16.16 -19.89 8.79
C SER A 267 -16.43 -21.08 7.87
N LYS A 268 -17.26 -20.90 6.84
CA LYS A 268 -17.58 -21.90 5.82
C LYS A 268 -17.25 -21.41 4.42
N ASP A 269 -17.69 -20.20 4.09
CA ASP A 269 -17.51 -19.55 2.78
C ASP A 269 -17.46 -18.02 2.90
N ILE A 270 -17.48 -17.31 1.76
CA ILE A 270 -17.36 -15.85 1.67
C ILE A 270 -18.59 -15.10 2.20
N HIS A 271 -19.70 -15.80 2.43
CA HIS A 271 -20.94 -15.26 3.00
C HIS A 271 -21.06 -15.50 4.50
N SER A 272 -20.14 -16.25 5.11
CA SER A 272 -20.08 -16.46 6.57
C SER A 272 -20.08 -15.14 7.33
N TYR A 273 -20.75 -15.11 8.49
CA TYR A 273 -20.88 -13.90 9.32
C TYR A 273 -19.54 -13.26 9.69
N ILE A 274 -18.51 -14.07 9.95
CA ILE A 274 -17.15 -13.61 10.25
C ILE A 274 -16.55 -12.69 9.16
N GLN A 275 -16.98 -12.80 7.90
CA GLN A 275 -16.49 -11.97 6.79
C GLN A 275 -16.91 -10.49 6.91
N LYS A 276 -17.84 -10.17 7.82
CA LYS A 276 -18.28 -8.79 8.11
C LYS A 276 -17.39 -8.07 9.12
N PHE A 277 -16.37 -8.73 9.64
CA PHE A 277 -15.48 -8.21 10.69
C PHE A 277 -14.00 -8.28 10.26
N TRP A 278 -13.14 -7.61 11.04
CA TRP A 278 -11.70 -7.49 10.76
C TRP A 278 -10.87 -7.87 11.97
N ILE A 279 -11.11 -7.26 13.13
CA ILE A 279 -10.50 -7.70 14.38
C ILE A 279 -11.63 -8.15 15.30
N ILE A 280 -11.51 -9.34 15.89
CA ILE A 280 -12.53 -9.92 16.76
C ILE A 280 -11.92 -10.06 18.14
N ASN A 281 -12.23 -9.13 19.04
CA ASN A 281 -11.77 -9.17 20.42
C ASN A 281 -12.78 -9.95 21.25
N THR A 282 -12.31 -10.93 22.01
CA THR A 282 -13.11 -11.71 22.95
C THR A 282 -12.41 -11.78 24.31
N ASP A 283 -13.20 -12.02 25.37
CA ASP A 283 -12.66 -12.58 26.61
C ASP A 283 -12.46 -14.09 26.43
N TRP A 284 -11.55 -14.67 27.19
CA TRP A 284 -11.25 -16.11 27.17
C TRP A 284 -10.97 -16.63 25.74
N THR A 285 -10.29 -15.83 24.92
CA THR A 285 -10.17 -16.04 23.46
C THR A 285 -9.69 -17.45 23.11
N THR A 286 -8.77 -17.99 23.92
CA THR A 286 -8.15 -19.31 23.75
C THR A 286 -9.05 -20.50 24.06
N ARG A 287 -10.25 -20.27 24.61
CA ARG A 287 -11.26 -21.32 24.87
C ARG A 287 -12.18 -21.59 23.67
N SER A 288 -12.07 -20.81 22.61
CA SER A 288 -12.89 -20.95 21.39
C SER A 288 -12.07 -21.35 20.17
N TYR A 289 -12.72 -21.81 19.10
CA TYR A 289 -12.04 -22.10 17.82
C TYR A 289 -11.84 -20.85 16.93
N ILE A 290 -11.84 -19.65 17.51
CA ILE A 290 -11.81 -18.38 16.76
C ILE A 290 -10.55 -18.23 15.89
N VAL A 291 -9.39 -18.72 16.34
CA VAL A 291 -8.15 -18.64 15.57
C VAL A 291 -8.25 -19.46 14.28
N GLY A 292 -8.79 -20.68 14.36
CA GLY A 292 -9.04 -21.53 13.19
C GLY A 292 -10.05 -20.90 12.22
N ASN A 293 -11.12 -20.32 12.76
CA ASN A 293 -12.12 -19.60 11.97
C ASN A 293 -11.54 -18.38 11.26
N CYS A 294 -10.72 -17.56 11.93
CA CYS A 294 -10.03 -16.42 11.34
C CYS A 294 -9.06 -16.86 10.24
N ARG A 295 -8.27 -17.92 10.46
CA ARG A 295 -7.37 -18.51 9.46
C ARG A 295 -8.15 -18.90 8.20
N HIS A 296 -9.20 -19.70 8.36
CA HIS A 296 -10.02 -20.16 7.24
C HIS A 296 -10.71 -19.00 6.51
N ALA A 297 -11.28 -18.04 7.25
CA ALA A 297 -11.97 -16.90 6.67
C ALA A 297 -11.04 -16.02 5.82
N ASN A 298 -9.78 -15.87 6.22
CA ASN A 298 -8.78 -15.16 5.41
C ASN A 298 -8.44 -15.91 4.11
N VAL A 299 -8.32 -17.24 4.14
CA VAL A 299 -8.09 -18.04 2.92
C VAL A 299 -9.24 -17.83 1.94
N VAL A 300 -10.48 -17.96 2.41
CA VAL A 300 -11.68 -17.73 1.61
C VAL A 300 -11.72 -16.30 1.05
N LYS A 301 -11.38 -15.31 1.87
CA LYS A 301 -11.34 -13.90 1.44
C LYS A 301 -10.26 -13.67 0.38
N ALA A 302 -9.07 -14.24 0.54
CA ALA A 302 -7.98 -14.12 -0.43
C ALA A 302 -8.35 -14.75 -1.78
N ALA A 303 -9.01 -15.91 -1.77
CA ALA A 303 -9.47 -16.60 -2.98
C ALA A 303 -10.53 -15.82 -3.77
N ALA A 304 -11.33 -14.97 -3.10
CA ALA A 304 -12.34 -14.13 -3.74
C ALA A 304 -11.77 -12.86 -4.41
N LEU A 305 -10.49 -12.54 -4.20
CA LEU A 305 -9.85 -11.34 -4.74
C LEU A 305 -9.10 -11.64 -6.05
N ARG A 306 -8.93 -10.60 -6.88
CA ARG A 306 -7.96 -10.64 -7.99
C ARG A 306 -6.57 -11.03 -7.48
N HIS A 307 -5.87 -11.82 -8.28
CA HIS A 307 -4.61 -12.44 -7.90
C HIS A 307 -3.53 -11.43 -7.50
N ALA A 308 -2.76 -11.82 -6.49
CA ALA A 308 -1.45 -11.25 -6.19
C ALA A 308 -0.36 -12.18 -6.72
N LYS A 309 0.72 -11.63 -7.27
CA LYS A 309 1.84 -12.42 -7.79
C LYS A 309 3.19 -11.81 -7.45
N GLU A 310 4.18 -12.68 -7.49
CA GLU A 310 5.59 -12.33 -7.46
C GLU A 310 6.23 -12.89 -8.72
N LEU A 311 6.92 -12.02 -9.46
CA LEU A 311 7.47 -12.31 -10.77
C LEU A 311 8.90 -11.80 -10.88
N THR A 312 9.64 -12.39 -11.81
CA THR A 312 10.95 -11.96 -12.31
C THR A 312 10.83 -11.75 -13.83
N PRO A 313 11.80 -11.10 -14.49
CA PRO A 313 11.81 -11.03 -15.95
C PRO A 313 11.70 -12.41 -16.63
N THR A 314 12.31 -13.45 -16.04
CA THR A 314 12.33 -14.80 -16.61
C THR A 314 11.02 -15.56 -16.48
N ASN A 315 10.29 -15.43 -15.37
CA ASN A 315 9.05 -16.20 -15.14
C ASN A 315 7.77 -15.44 -15.53
N SER A 316 7.87 -14.15 -15.81
CA SER A 316 6.72 -13.28 -16.14
C SER A 316 6.26 -13.38 -17.59
N ARG A 317 7.05 -14.02 -18.46
CA ARG A 317 6.96 -13.81 -19.92
C ARG A 317 7.04 -12.32 -20.29
N ALA A 318 7.73 -11.49 -19.51
CA ALA A 318 7.98 -10.10 -19.85
C ALA A 318 8.78 -10.06 -21.16
N VAL A 319 8.08 -9.77 -22.25
CA VAL A 319 8.70 -9.51 -23.55
C VAL A 319 9.22 -8.08 -23.48
N ASP A 320 10.51 -7.88 -23.78
CA ASP A 320 11.16 -6.58 -23.84
C ASP A 320 11.03 -5.69 -22.59
N GLY A 321 11.01 -6.28 -21.40
CA GLY A 321 10.97 -5.51 -20.15
C GLY A 321 9.60 -4.90 -19.79
N ILE A 322 8.53 -5.25 -20.52
CA ILE A 322 7.16 -4.86 -20.14
C ILE A 322 6.68 -5.74 -18.99
N ILE A 323 6.40 -5.13 -17.84
CA ILE A 323 5.83 -5.82 -16.69
C ILE A 323 4.38 -6.22 -17.01
N PRO A 324 3.94 -7.46 -16.72
CA PRO A 324 2.58 -7.88 -17.01
C PRO A 324 1.55 -7.18 -16.10
N GLY A 325 0.41 -6.81 -16.70
CA GLY A 325 -0.73 -6.27 -15.98
C GLY A 325 -1.65 -7.33 -15.36
N HIS A 326 -2.86 -6.93 -14.98
CA HIS A 326 -3.96 -7.77 -14.48
C HIS A 326 -3.87 -8.27 -13.02
N TYR A 327 -2.76 -8.02 -12.31
CA TYR A 327 -2.64 -8.35 -10.89
C TYR A 327 -3.10 -7.20 -10.00
N ARG A 328 -3.82 -7.53 -8.92
CA ARG A 328 -4.19 -6.55 -7.89
C ARG A 328 -2.99 -6.06 -7.10
N ALA A 329 -2.04 -6.96 -6.89
CA ALA A 329 -0.79 -6.71 -6.18
C ALA A 329 0.33 -7.49 -6.86
N LEU A 330 1.36 -6.79 -7.29
CA LEU A 330 2.52 -7.38 -7.96
C LEU A 330 3.81 -7.02 -7.23
N ILE A 331 4.69 -8.00 -7.09
CA ILE A 331 6.11 -7.84 -6.75
C ILE A 331 6.90 -8.25 -7.99
N PHE A 332 7.73 -7.37 -8.51
CA PHE A 332 8.61 -7.61 -9.64
C PHE A 332 10.07 -7.50 -9.18
N THR A 333 10.78 -8.63 -9.16
CA THR A 333 12.12 -8.74 -8.60
C THR A 333 13.15 -8.92 -9.73
N LEU A 334 14.15 -8.04 -9.75
CA LEU A 334 15.33 -8.16 -10.60
C LEU A 334 16.50 -8.69 -9.79
N SER A 335 17.31 -9.55 -10.40
CA SER A 335 18.53 -10.09 -9.81
C SER A 335 19.60 -10.27 -10.88
N ASP A 336 20.85 -10.52 -10.46
CA ASP A 336 21.88 -10.95 -11.40
C ASP A 336 21.41 -12.23 -12.13
N GLY A 337 21.60 -12.28 -13.46
CA GLY A 337 21.07 -13.34 -14.33
C GLY A 337 19.58 -13.24 -14.69
N HIS A 338 18.82 -12.37 -14.01
CA HIS A 338 17.40 -12.08 -14.28
C HIS A 338 17.15 -10.56 -14.32
N GLY A 339 18.10 -9.82 -14.88
CA GLY A 339 18.03 -8.37 -15.03
C GLY A 339 17.36 -7.94 -16.33
N CYS A 340 16.98 -6.66 -16.39
CA CYS A 340 16.59 -6.00 -17.63
C CYS A 340 17.20 -4.60 -17.64
N GLN A 341 17.64 -4.14 -18.81
CA GLN A 341 18.21 -2.79 -18.92
C GLN A 341 17.12 -1.73 -18.75
N GLU A 342 15.94 -1.98 -19.29
CA GLU A 342 14.80 -1.07 -19.24
C GLU A 342 13.52 -1.80 -18.86
N LEU A 343 12.67 -1.14 -18.08
CA LEU A 343 11.36 -1.66 -17.69
C LEU A 343 10.25 -0.69 -18.04
N LEU A 344 9.11 -1.24 -18.46
CA LEU A 344 7.89 -0.50 -18.68
C LEU A 344 6.81 -0.97 -17.70
N LEU A 345 6.13 -0.01 -17.09
CA LEU A 345 5.02 -0.30 -16.19
C LEU A 345 3.79 -0.77 -16.97
N PRO A 346 2.98 -1.68 -16.41
CA PRO A 346 1.82 -2.23 -17.11
C PRO A 346 0.74 -1.17 -17.34
N SER A 347 -0.01 -1.34 -18.44
CA SER A 347 -1.17 -0.50 -18.80
C SER A 347 -2.52 -1.18 -18.54
N ASN A 348 -2.58 -2.52 -18.50
CA ASN A 348 -3.81 -3.25 -18.18
C ASN A 348 -3.94 -3.46 -16.66
N VAL A 349 -4.46 -2.45 -15.99
CA VAL A 349 -4.48 -2.32 -14.53
C VAL A 349 -5.80 -1.68 -14.08
N GLN A 350 -6.17 -1.88 -12.82
CA GLN A 350 -7.35 -1.27 -12.21
C GLN A 350 -6.95 -0.26 -11.14
N ASP A 351 -7.88 0.63 -10.79
CA ASP A 351 -7.68 1.60 -9.72
C ASP A 351 -7.23 0.90 -8.42
N LYS A 352 -6.24 1.49 -7.75
CA LYS A 352 -5.62 0.97 -6.50
C LYS A 352 -4.85 -0.34 -6.63
N ASP A 353 -4.59 -0.84 -7.86
CA ASP A 353 -3.60 -1.90 -8.06
C ASP A 353 -2.23 -1.43 -7.56
N THR A 354 -1.47 -2.33 -6.94
CA THR A 354 -0.15 -2.01 -6.37
C THR A 354 0.97 -2.78 -7.05
N LEU A 355 2.10 -2.11 -7.23
CA LEU A 355 3.31 -2.68 -7.83
C LEU A 355 4.52 -2.32 -6.99
N ILE A 356 5.32 -3.33 -6.63
CA ILE A 356 6.66 -3.15 -6.06
C ILE A 356 7.66 -3.63 -7.10
N ILE A 357 8.60 -2.78 -7.47
CA ILE A 357 9.76 -3.16 -8.29
C ILE A 357 10.99 -3.07 -7.41
N ARG A 358 11.72 -4.17 -7.29
CA ARG A 358 12.93 -4.25 -6.47
C ARG A 358 14.08 -4.88 -7.23
N SER A 359 15.31 -4.46 -6.92
CA SER A 359 16.50 -5.04 -7.53
C SER A 359 17.51 -5.50 -6.49
N THR A 360 18.04 -6.71 -6.67
CA THR A 360 19.28 -7.17 -6.01
C THR A 360 20.46 -7.20 -6.98
N ALA A 361 20.23 -6.86 -8.26
CA ALA A 361 21.24 -6.90 -9.31
C ALA A 361 22.32 -5.82 -9.12
N ALA A 362 23.53 -6.09 -9.58
CA ALA A 362 24.64 -5.14 -9.55
C ALA A 362 24.46 -3.99 -10.55
N LEU A 363 23.82 -4.25 -11.69
CA LEU A 363 23.53 -3.26 -12.72
C LEU A 363 22.23 -2.51 -12.41
N ASN A 364 22.24 -1.22 -12.67
CA ASN A 364 21.05 -0.37 -12.58
C ASN A 364 20.08 -0.68 -13.72
N THR A 365 18.79 -0.58 -13.44
CA THR A 365 17.71 -0.73 -14.43
C THR A 365 16.98 0.60 -14.60
N LEU A 366 16.67 0.99 -15.84
CA LEU A 366 15.89 2.19 -16.12
C LEU A 366 14.39 1.85 -16.18
N ILE A 367 13.60 2.41 -15.26
CA ILE A 367 12.13 2.31 -15.33
C ILE A 367 11.62 3.47 -16.17
N ARG A 368 11.13 3.18 -17.37
CA ARG A 368 10.55 4.18 -18.26
C ARG A 368 9.36 4.83 -17.57
N ALA A 369 9.40 6.15 -17.54
CA ALA A 369 8.41 6.90 -16.81
C ALA A 369 7.13 7.12 -17.63
N SER A 370 7.03 6.71 -18.90
CA SER A 370 5.89 7.03 -19.77
C SER A 370 4.51 6.83 -19.13
N ASN A 371 4.35 5.86 -18.23
CA ASN A 371 3.10 5.60 -17.49
C ASN A 371 3.08 6.06 -16.00
N LEU A 372 4.01 6.92 -15.59
CA LEU A 372 4.14 7.53 -14.26
C LEU A 372 3.54 8.93 -14.21
N ASP A 373 3.05 9.31 -13.04
CA ASP A 373 2.65 10.69 -12.69
C ASP A 373 3.86 11.56 -12.28
N LEU A 374 4.95 11.51 -13.07
CA LEU A 374 6.19 12.26 -12.86
C LEU A 374 6.71 12.83 -14.17
N ASP A 375 7.09 14.11 -14.21
CA ASP A 375 7.65 14.78 -15.41
C ASP A 375 9.15 14.47 -15.60
N VAL A 376 9.48 13.20 -15.81
CA VAL A 376 10.85 12.68 -16.07
C VAL A 376 10.83 11.60 -17.14
N GLU A 377 11.95 11.37 -17.85
CA GLU A 377 12.06 10.31 -18.87
C GLU A 377 12.06 8.89 -18.30
N HIS A 378 12.78 8.70 -17.21
CA HIS A 378 12.94 7.41 -16.53
C HIS A 378 13.30 7.62 -15.06
N LEU A 379 13.08 6.58 -14.26
CA LEU A 379 13.65 6.44 -12.92
C LEU A 379 14.77 5.41 -12.97
N THR A 380 15.77 5.54 -12.10
CA THR A 380 16.84 4.56 -11.96
C THR A 380 16.55 3.66 -10.77
N LEU A 381 16.50 2.35 -11.00
CA LEU A 381 16.40 1.34 -9.96
C LEU A 381 17.78 0.75 -9.67
N SER A 382 18.32 1.06 -8.49
CA SER A 382 19.62 0.59 -8.03
C SER A 382 19.51 -0.63 -7.12
N LYS A 383 20.64 -1.31 -6.89
CA LYS A 383 20.74 -2.46 -5.98
C LYS A 383 20.22 -2.13 -4.58
N GLY A 384 19.35 -2.99 -4.06
CA GLY A 384 18.80 -2.90 -2.70
C GLY A 384 17.58 -1.98 -2.56
N ILE A 385 17.21 -1.22 -3.60
CA ILE A 385 16.05 -0.33 -3.58
C ILE A 385 14.79 -1.08 -3.98
N SER A 386 13.67 -0.71 -3.34
CA SER A 386 12.32 -1.11 -3.73
C SER A 386 11.50 0.15 -4.01
N LEU A 387 11.02 0.31 -5.24
CA LEU A 387 10.10 1.39 -5.61
C LEU A 387 8.66 0.88 -5.56
N LEU A 388 7.81 1.65 -4.89
CA LEU A 388 6.42 1.31 -4.64
C LEU A 388 5.53 2.19 -5.52
N PHE A 389 4.56 1.58 -6.18
CA PHE A 389 3.62 2.28 -7.05
C PHE A 389 2.18 1.88 -6.71
N ILE A 390 1.29 2.86 -6.81
CA ILE A 390 -0.16 2.66 -6.71
C ILE A 390 -0.77 3.24 -7.98
N TYR A 391 -1.56 2.45 -8.69
CA TYR A 391 -2.24 2.94 -9.88
C TYR A 391 -3.43 3.82 -9.48
N ASN A 392 -3.50 5.01 -10.07
CA ASN A 392 -4.64 5.91 -9.94
C ASN A 392 -5.48 5.84 -11.21
N GLY A 393 -6.69 5.30 -11.09
CA GLY A 393 -7.61 5.07 -12.21
C GLY A 393 -8.15 6.36 -12.84
N GLU A 394 -8.33 7.42 -12.03
CA GLU A 394 -8.79 8.72 -12.52
C GLU A 394 -7.74 9.41 -13.38
N ARG A 395 -6.48 9.39 -12.93
CA ARG A 395 -5.32 9.95 -13.64
C ARG A 395 -4.83 9.05 -14.76
N ARG A 396 -5.21 7.77 -14.74
CA ARG A 396 -4.69 6.70 -15.62
C ARG A 396 -3.17 6.62 -15.61
N ARG A 397 -2.57 6.76 -14.42
CA ARG A 397 -1.12 6.77 -14.23
C ARG A 397 -0.74 6.01 -12.96
N TRP A 398 0.43 5.40 -12.98
CA TRP A 398 1.10 4.91 -11.78
C TRP A 398 1.66 6.08 -10.98
N VAL A 399 1.25 6.18 -9.72
CA VAL A 399 1.78 7.16 -8.78
C VAL A 399 2.92 6.51 -8.00
N LEU A 400 4.08 7.16 -7.98
CA LEU A 400 5.20 6.75 -7.13
C LEU A 400 4.83 7.00 -5.67
N HIS A 401 4.57 5.92 -4.94
CA HIS A 401 4.20 5.99 -3.53
C HIS A 401 5.40 6.47 -2.72
N SER A 402 5.26 7.58 -2.01
CA SER A 402 6.38 8.29 -1.37
C SER A 402 5.96 8.89 -0.04
N ILE A 403 6.89 8.97 0.92
CA ILE A 403 6.63 9.69 2.17
C ILE A 403 6.48 11.17 1.84
N LEU A 404 5.48 11.82 2.43
CA LEU A 404 5.26 13.25 2.27
C LEU A 404 6.06 14.02 3.32
N ASP A 405 6.97 14.87 2.87
CA ASP A 405 7.72 15.82 3.68
C ASP A 405 7.29 17.25 3.35
N LYS A 406 7.27 18.10 4.37
CA LYS A 406 6.87 19.50 4.29
C LYS A 406 7.75 20.30 5.24
N PRO A 407 8.16 21.53 4.89
CA PRO A 407 8.85 22.37 5.84
C PRO A 407 7.95 22.66 7.05
N ALA A 408 8.53 22.56 8.24
CA ALA A 408 7.82 22.87 9.49
C ALA A 408 7.64 24.38 9.68
N ASP A 409 8.66 25.17 9.30
CA ASP A 409 8.77 26.60 9.56
C ASP A 409 9.22 27.36 8.29
N SER A 410 9.32 28.69 8.34
CA SER A 410 9.71 29.55 7.22
C SER A 410 11.22 29.77 7.07
N THR A 411 12.05 29.00 7.75
CA THR A 411 13.52 29.06 7.66
C THR A 411 14.05 28.03 6.67
N ASP A 412 15.25 28.25 6.14
CA ASP A 412 15.86 27.27 5.25
C ASP A 412 16.02 25.92 5.97
N VAL A 413 15.64 24.82 5.30
CA VAL A 413 15.51 23.50 5.93
C VAL A 413 16.16 22.42 5.08
N SER A 414 16.71 21.40 5.73
CA SER A 414 17.11 20.17 5.03
C SER A 414 15.88 19.28 4.81
N ILE A 415 15.70 18.81 3.58
CA ILE A 415 14.70 17.81 3.23
C ILE A 415 15.01 16.52 3.99
N ALA A 416 13.99 15.83 4.49
CA ALA A 416 14.17 14.60 5.23
C ALA A 416 14.90 13.53 4.39
N GLN A 417 15.75 12.76 5.05
CA GLN A 417 16.62 11.78 4.40
C GLN A 417 15.86 10.49 4.02
N PRO A 418 15.86 10.09 2.74
CA PRO A 418 15.36 8.77 2.34
C PRO A 418 16.16 7.62 2.95
N THR A 419 15.51 6.47 3.12
CA THR A 419 16.10 5.26 3.73
C THR A 419 15.95 4.06 2.81
N LEU A 420 16.62 2.93 3.10
CA LEU A 420 16.49 1.73 2.27
C LEU A 420 15.05 1.18 2.25
N THR A 421 14.31 1.31 3.34
CA THR A 421 12.91 0.88 3.45
C THR A 421 11.95 1.90 2.86
N ASN A 422 12.30 3.19 2.87
CA ASN A 422 11.54 4.28 2.26
C ASN A 422 12.45 5.13 1.37
N PRO A 423 12.79 4.63 0.16
CA PRO A 423 13.77 5.27 -0.71
C PRO A 423 13.19 6.45 -1.50
N THR A 424 11.89 6.68 -1.42
CA THR A 424 11.15 7.72 -2.15
C THR A 424 10.54 8.72 -1.19
N LEU A 425 10.70 10.01 -1.51
CA LEU A 425 10.16 11.10 -0.72
C LEU A 425 9.59 12.19 -1.63
N THR A 426 8.39 12.66 -1.30
CA THR A 426 7.79 13.84 -1.93
C THR A 426 7.96 15.03 -1.00
N TYR A 427 8.74 16.02 -1.42
CA TYR A 427 8.89 17.28 -0.70
C TYR A 427 7.90 18.29 -1.27
N GLN A 428 6.90 18.68 -0.48
CA GLN A 428 5.80 19.51 -0.93
C GLN A 428 5.85 20.90 -0.30
N LEU A 429 5.99 21.91 -1.15
CA LEU A 429 5.87 23.32 -0.78
C LEU A 429 4.43 23.80 -0.97
N SER A 430 3.91 24.55 0.00
CA SER A 430 2.59 25.20 -0.08
C SER A 430 2.64 26.59 0.57
N ASP A 431 1.66 27.46 0.30
CA ASP A 431 1.64 28.80 0.91
C ASP A 431 1.70 28.81 2.45
N ARG A 432 1.32 27.70 3.10
CA ARG A 432 1.39 27.52 4.58
C ARG A 432 2.61 26.73 5.06
N ALA A 433 3.40 26.21 4.12
CA ALA A 433 4.60 25.42 4.37
C ALA A 433 5.60 25.75 3.25
N TRP A 434 6.20 26.95 3.36
CA TRP A 434 7.12 27.52 2.36
C TRP A 434 8.43 27.90 3.03
N VAL A 435 9.52 27.68 2.31
CA VAL A 435 10.87 28.12 2.66
C VAL A 435 11.52 28.74 1.43
N LYS A 436 12.50 29.62 1.64
CA LYS A 436 13.25 30.21 0.53
C LYS A 436 14.15 29.16 -0.13
N THR A 437 14.92 28.43 0.67
CA THR A 437 15.79 27.36 0.21
C THR A 437 15.50 26.06 0.96
N ALA A 438 15.31 24.96 0.23
CA ALA A 438 15.30 23.62 0.78
C ALA A 438 16.56 22.87 0.32
N PHE A 439 17.30 22.26 1.25
CA PHE A 439 18.53 21.56 0.97
C PHE A 439 18.27 20.06 0.81
N LEU A 440 18.74 19.46 -0.29
CA LEU A 440 18.80 18.02 -0.44
C LEU A 440 19.73 17.43 0.65
N PRO A 441 19.41 16.26 1.22
CA PRO A 441 20.20 15.69 2.30
C PRO A 441 21.58 15.24 1.80
N ASN A 442 22.62 15.43 2.60
CA ASN A 442 24.00 15.10 2.22
C ASN A 442 24.25 13.60 2.00
N THR A 443 23.39 12.74 2.54
CA THR A 443 23.48 11.28 2.39
C THR A 443 22.11 10.68 2.11
N ALA A 444 22.08 9.64 1.30
CA ALA A 444 20.90 8.80 1.03
C ALA A 444 21.38 7.48 0.40
N PRO A 445 20.55 6.43 0.40
CA PRO A 445 20.83 5.22 -0.38
C PRO A 445 21.01 5.52 -1.87
N GLU A 446 21.88 4.78 -2.54
CA GLU A 446 22.04 4.81 -4.00
C GLU A 446 20.71 4.44 -4.67
N GLY A 447 20.24 5.26 -5.61
CA GLY A 447 18.93 5.13 -6.25
C GLY A 447 17.76 5.72 -5.47
N ALA A 448 17.98 6.38 -4.32
CA ALA A 448 16.94 7.13 -3.63
C ALA A 448 16.39 8.25 -4.52
N ILE A 449 15.11 8.61 -4.33
CA ILE A 449 14.40 9.58 -5.16
C ILE A 449 13.75 10.65 -4.28
N ILE A 450 13.98 11.92 -4.62
CA ILE A 450 13.24 13.06 -4.05
C ILE A 450 12.44 13.73 -5.16
N HIS A 451 11.13 13.80 -4.98
CA HIS A 451 10.20 14.52 -5.84
C HIS A 451 9.77 15.81 -5.16
N ALA A 452 10.35 16.93 -5.58
CA ALA A 452 9.96 18.26 -5.10
C ALA A 452 8.82 18.83 -5.94
N ILE A 453 7.76 19.28 -5.29
CA ILE A 453 6.59 19.91 -5.92
C ILE A 453 6.29 21.21 -5.20
N SER A 454 6.01 22.27 -5.95
CA SER A 454 5.58 23.53 -5.37
C SER A 454 4.17 23.93 -5.79
N TYR A 455 3.35 24.30 -4.80
CA TYR A 455 2.06 24.96 -5.01
C TYR A 455 2.06 26.42 -4.57
N THR A 456 3.23 26.97 -4.22
CA THR A 456 3.37 28.27 -3.58
C THR A 456 3.24 29.42 -4.58
N ARG A 457 2.73 30.56 -4.13
CA ARG A 457 2.75 31.79 -4.95
C ARG A 457 4.14 32.40 -5.07
N GLN A 458 4.95 32.28 -4.03
CA GLN A 458 6.34 32.75 -4.02
C GLN A 458 7.28 31.66 -4.55
N SER A 459 8.29 32.04 -5.32
CA SER A 459 9.32 31.12 -5.79
C SER A 459 10.19 30.62 -4.64
N ALA A 460 10.67 29.38 -4.74
CA ALA A 460 11.65 28.80 -3.83
C ALA A 460 12.81 28.19 -4.63
N GLU A 461 13.82 27.68 -3.93
CA GLU A 461 14.95 26.97 -4.52
C GLU A 461 15.17 25.64 -3.81
N ILE A 462 15.51 24.60 -4.59
CA ILE A 462 16.10 23.36 -4.08
C ILE A 462 17.61 23.45 -4.30
N ALA A 463 18.41 23.23 -3.27
CA ALA A 463 19.87 23.28 -3.35
C ALA A 463 20.49 21.91 -3.01
N ASP A 464 21.59 21.56 -3.66
CA ASP A 464 22.40 20.38 -3.33
C ASP A 464 23.67 20.75 -2.55
N SER A 465 24.39 19.74 -2.09
CA SER A 465 25.66 19.90 -1.35
C SER A 465 26.83 20.39 -2.22
N GLN A 466 26.68 20.40 -3.54
CA GLN A 466 27.67 20.90 -4.50
C GLN A 466 27.46 22.39 -4.81
N GLY A 467 26.42 23.00 -4.25
CA GLY A 467 26.07 24.40 -4.46
C GLY A 467 25.20 24.65 -5.68
N HIS A 468 24.75 23.61 -6.40
CA HIS A 468 23.75 23.79 -7.45
C HIS A 468 22.42 24.22 -6.83
N ARG A 469 21.75 25.16 -7.51
CA ARG A 469 20.45 25.70 -7.11
C ARG A 469 19.45 25.51 -8.23
N TYR A 470 18.31 24.94 -7.89
CA TYR A 470 17.23 24.62 -8.80
C TYR A 470 15.99 25.44 -8.43
N PRO A 471 15.67 26.51 -9.17
CA PRO A 471 14.46 27.28 -8.93
C PRO A 471 13.22 26.39 -9.09
N ILE A 472 12.25 26.55 -8.18
CA ILE A 472 10.96 25.88 -8.23
C ILE A 472 9.84 26.92 -8.02
N LYS A 473 8.98 27.07 -9.02
CA LYS A 473 7.83 28.00 -9.02
C LYS A 473 6.53 27.24 -8.82
N ARG A 474 5.43 27.99 -8.73
CA ARG A 474 4.09 27.41 -8.63
C ARG A 474 3.83 26.40 -9.74
N ASN A 475 3.37 25.21 -9.35
CA ASN A 475 3.09 24.05 -10.21
C ASN A 475 4.32 23.43 -10.89
N ASP A 476 5.54 23.84 -10.52
CA ASP A 476 6.74 23.14 -10.96
C ASP A 476 6.91 21.83 -10.20
N SER A 477 7.54 20.88 -10.90
CA SER A 477 7.99 19.61 -10.38
C SER A 477 9.45 19.38 -10.75
N LEU A 478 10.24 18.99 -9.75
CA LEU A 478 11.64 18.60 -9.90
C LEU A 478 11.81 17.21 -9.29
N VAL A 479 12.53 16.34 -9.97
CA VAL A 479 12.84 14.99 -9.46
C VAL A 479 14.34 14.82 -9.43
N PHE A 480 14.84 14.34 -8.30
CA PHE A 480 16.25 14.10 -8.04
C PHE A 480 16.45 12.62 -7.72
N THR A 481 17.57 12.06 -8.15
CA THR A 481 18.00 10.72 -7.77
C THR A 481 19.42 10.75 -7.20
N MET A 482 19.68 9.95 -6.16
CA MET A 482 21.02 9.80 -5.58
C MET A 482 21.80 8.78 -6.41
N LEU A 483 22.82 9.23 -7.15
CA LEU A 483 23.69 8.35 -7.92
C LEU A 483 25.16 8.71 -7.70
N ASN A 484 26.01 7.70 -7.51
CA ASN A 484 27.42 7.86 -7.17
C ASN A 484 27.63 8.80 -5.98
N LYS A 485 26.77 8.69 -4.96
CA LYS A 485 26.74 9.56 -3.76
C LYS A 485 26.50 11.06 -4.06
N GLN A 486 25.91 11.39 -5.21
CA GLN A 486 25.57 12.75 -5.59
C GLN A 486 24.10 12.83 -6.03
N TRP A 487 23.43 13.93 -5.66
CA TRP A 487 22.09 14.19 -6.18
C TRP A 487 22.18 14.64 -7.64
N GLN A 488 21.45 13.95 -8.51
CA GLN A 488 21.32 14.28 -9.91
C GLN A 488 19.87 14.64 -10.21
N ARG A 489 19.65 15.81 -10.81
CA ARG A 489 18.33 16.20 -11.31
C ARG A 489 18.01 15.38 -12.56
N LEU A 490 16.88 14.68 -12.55
CA LEU A 490 16.40 13.96 -13.72
C LEU A 490 15.83 14.91 -14.77
N GLY A 491 16.15 14.66 -16.04
CA GLY A 491 15.66 15.43 -17.17
C GLY A 491 14.14 15.30 -17.33
N LYS A 492 13.49 16.41 -17.70
CA LYS A 492 12.06 16.41 -18.08
C LYS A 492 11.84 15.52 -19.29
N ARG A 493 10.63 14.99 -19.46
CA ARG A 493 10.33 14.16 -20.64
C ARG A 493 10.53 14.95 -21.93
N SER A 494 11.44 14.48 -22.78
CA SER A 494 11.56 14.93 -24.16
C SER A 494 10.75 14.03 -25.12
N VAL A 495 10.38 12.82 -24.67
CA VAL A 495 9.88 11.72 -25.49
C VAL A 495 8.77 10.96 -24.76
N GLU A 496 7.64 10.70 -25.44
CA GLU A 496 6.56 9.84 -24.99
C GLU A 496 6.55 8.54 -25.82
N LEU A 497 6.79 7.40 -25.16
CA LEU A 497 6.62 6.08 -25.77
C LEU A 497 5.19 5.59 -25.52
N ILE A 498 4.49 5.28 -26.61
CA ILE A 498 3.14 4.73 -26.64
C ILE A 498 3.21 3.29 -27.15
N SER A 499 2.93 2.32 -26.27
CA SER A 499 2.78 0.91 -26.65
C SER A 499 1.32 0.60 -26.94
N LEU A 500 1.04 0.10 -28.14
CA LEU A 500 -0.28 -0.26 -28.65
C LEU A 500 -0.30 -1.76 -28.95
N SER A 501 -1.39 -2.43 -28.60
CA SER A 501 -1.56 -3.87 -28.88
C SER A 501 -2.51 -4.10 -30.05
N GLN A 502 -2.15 -5.06 -30.91
CA GLN A 502 -2.97 -5.58 -32.00
C GLN A 502 -3.62 -6.90 -31.52
N SER A 503 -4.97 -6.93 -31.53
CA SER A 503 -5.80 -8.07 -31.14
C SER A 503 -6.39 -8.74 -32.38
N SER A 504 -6.52 -10.07 -32.38
CA SER A 504 -7.05 -10.87 -33.50
C SER A 504 -8.58 -11.05 -33.48
N MET A 505 -9.31 -10.46 -32.53
CA MET A 505 -10.76 -10.66 -32.39
C MET A 505 -11.54 -9.34 -32.50
N GLY A 506 -12.07 -9.08 -33.70
CA GLY A 506 -13.19 -8.16 -33.95
C GLY A 506 -12.88 -6.65 -33.95
N ASP A 507 -13.63 -5.91 -34.77
CA ASP A 507 -13.53 -4.45 -35.01
C ASP A 507 -13.75 -3.55 -33.77
N SER A 508 -14.02 -4.12 -32.58
CA SER A 508 -14.37 -3.36 -31.36
C SER A 508 -13.22 -3.19 -30.34
N THR A 509 -12.05 -3.79 -30.54
CA THR A 509 -10.90 -3.61 -29.62
C THR A 509 -9.89 -2.62 -30.20
N PHE A 510 -9.74 -1.45 -29.58
CA PHE A 510 -8.65 -0.51 -29.86
C PHE A 510 -7.68 -0.44 -28.67
N SER A 511 -6.41 -0.19 -28.96
CA SER A 511 -5.44 0.20 -27.94
C SER A 511 -5.27 1.71 -27.95
N GLU A 512 -5.29 2.35 -26.80
CA GLU A 512 -5.12 3.79 -26.65
C GLU A 512 -3.85 4.11 -25.84
N GLY A 513 -3.08 5.08 -26.33
CA GLY A 513 -2.05 5.76 -25.56
C GLY A 513 -2.38 7.23 -25.41
N GLN A 514 -2.10 7.81 -24.25
CA GLN A 514 -2.39 9.21 -23.96
C GLN A 514 -1.18 9.93 -23.34
N ILE A 515 -0.94 11.13 -23.85
CA ILE A 515 0.09 12.10 -23.49
C ILE A 515 -0.59 13.25 -22.76
N ARG A 516 -0.09 13.63 -21.58
CA ARG A 516 -0.56 14.84 -20.88
C ARG A 516 0.44 15.96 -21.11
N ILE A 517 -0.05 17.07 -21.64
CA ILE A 517 0.72 18.26 -22.01
C ILE A 517 0.29 19.38 -21.08
N ALA A 518 1.21 19.83 -20.22
CA ALA A 518 1.00 21.01 -19.38
C ALA A 518 0.86 22.24 -20.28
N ARG A 519 -0.14 23.10 -20.04
CA ARG A 519 -0.44 24.27 -20.87
C ARG A 519 -0.74 25.52 -20.04
N PRO A 520 -0.67 26.74 -20.61
CA PRO A 520 -1.12 27.96 -19.94
C PRO A 520 -2.63 27.88 -19.60
N ALA A 521 -3.08 28.57 -18.56
CA ALA A 521 -4.50 28.61 -18.21
C ALA A 521 -5.34 29.31 -19.32
N LEU A 522 -6.55 28.81 -19.59
CA LEU A 522 -7.49 29.36 -20.59
C LEU A 522 -7.00 29.36 -22.05
N SER A 523 -5.99 28.54 -22.35
CA SER A 523 -5.30 28.52 -23.63
C SER A 523 -6.13 27.88 -24.78
N GLN A 524 -5.83 28.25 -26.02
CA GLN A 524 -6.44 27.74 -27.26
C GLN A 524 -5.43 26.81 -27.95
N SER A 525 -5.25 25.62 -27.38
CA SER A 525 -4.11 24.77 -27.69
C SER A 525 -4.52 23.46 -28.36
N GLY A 526 -3.69 23.00 -29.28
CA GLY A 526 -3.81 21.71 -29.95
C GLY A 526 -2.44 21.10 -30.24
N VAL A 527 -2.44 19.97 -30.93
CA VAL A 527 -1.23 19.25 -31.32
C VAL A 527 -1.18 19.14 -32.84
N VAL A 528 -0.03 19.45 -33.42
CA VAL A 528 0.21 19.37 -34.87
C VAL A 528 1.39 18.44 -35.14
N ALA A 529 1.42 17.84 -36.32
CA ALA A 529 2.61 17.16 -36.80
C ALA A 529 3.67 18.18 -37.24
N LEU A 530 4.94 17.80 -37.18
CA LEU A 530 6.01 18.59 -37.80
C LEU A 530 6.21 18.24 -39.28
N ASP A 531 5.76 17.06 -39.69
CA ASP A 531 5.84 16.56 -41.05
C ASP A 531 4.41 16.41 -41.64
N PRO A 532 4.10 17.07 -42.78
CA PRO A 532 2.78 16.97 -43.41
C PRO A 532 2.44 15.56 -43.93
N THR A 533 3.44 14.69 -44.12
CA THR A 533 3.20 13.28 -44.46
C THR A 533 2.65 12.49 -43.29
N VAL A 534 2.95 12.92 -42.06
CA VAL A 534 2.48 12.31 -40.82
C VAL A 534 1.08 12.79 -40.46
N GLY A 535 0.82 14.10 -40.54
CA GLY A 535 -0.46 14.68 -40.16
C GLY A 535 -0.55 16.20 -40.38
N PRO A 536 -1.61 16.87 -39.89
CA PRO A 536 -1.79 18.31 -40.07
C PRO A 536 -0.70 19.09 -39.33
N THR A 537 -0.08 20.05 -40.02
CA THR A 537 1.04 20.88 -39.50
C THR A 537 0.59 22.24 -38.94
N GLN A 538 -0.71 22.50 -38.95
CA GLN A 538 -1.34 23.74 -38.48
C GLN A 538 -2.55 23.44 -37.60
N LEU A 539 -2.80 24.35 -36.66
CA LEU A 539 -3.98 24.33 -35.82
C LEU A 539 -5.23 24.69 -36.63
N SER A 540 -6.39 24.12 -36.29
CA SER A 540 -7.68 24.41 -36.93
C SER A 540 -8.78 24.69 -35.90
N ASN A 541 -9.68 25.63 -36.21
CA ASN A 541 -10.89 25.91 -35.42
C ASN A 541 -12.17 25.40 -36.09
N LEU A 542 -12.05 24.75 -37.25
CA LEU A 542 -13.19 24.26 -38.01
C LEU A 542 -13.64 22.89 -37.49
N PRO A 543 -14.96 22.63 -37.37
CA PRO A 543 -15.47 21.29 -37.13
C PRO A 543 -14.95 20.34 -38.20
N SER A 544 -14.25 19.27 -37.80
CA SER A 544 -13.88 18.22 -38.73
C SER A 544 -15.08 17.30 -38.97
N ASP A 545 -15.31 16.92 -40.23
CA ASP A 545 -16.30 15.90 -40.60
C ASP A 545 -15.98 14.52 -39.99
N LYS A 546 -14.72 14.31 -39.58
CA LYS A 546 -14.26 13.12 -38.85
C LYS A 546 -14.02 13.46 -37.37
N PRO A 547 -14.41 12.60 -36.43
CA PRO A 547 -14.21 12.85 -35.00
C PRO A 547 -12.75 12.73 -34.53
N TYR A 548 -11.79 12.50 -35.44
CA TYR A 548 -10.37 12.29 -35.16
C TYR A 548 -9.50 12.74 -36.33
N THR A 549 -8.22 12.98 -36.04
CA THR A 549 -7.16 13.17 -37.05
C THR A 549 -6.54 11.82 -37.40
N THR A 550 -6.32 11.53 -38.67
CA THR A 550 -5.54 10.33 -39.07
C THR A 550 -4.06 10.70 -39.12
N LEU A 551 -3.23 9.93 -38.42
CA LEU A 551 -1.77 10.03 -38.51
C LEU A 551 -1.22 8.85 -39.31
N ASN A 552 -0.42 9.14 -40.33
CA ASN A 552 0.33 8.12 -41.06
C ASN A 552 1.73 7.99 -40.45
N VAL A 553 2.04 6.84 -39.87
CA VAL A 553 3.31 6.64 -39.17
C VAL A 553 4.10 5.55 -39.86
N CYS A 554 5.36 5.83 -40.20
CA CYS A 554 6.30 4.82 -40.65
C CYS A 554 6.76 4.00 -39.44
N VAL A 555 6.64 2.68 -39.55
CA VAL A 555 7.08 1.71 -38.55
C VAL A 555 8.01 0.69 -39.22
N THR A 556 8.90 0.11 -38.44
CA THR A 556 9.87 -0.88 -38.90
C THR A 556 9.58 -2.21 -38.23
N SER A 557 9.55 -3.30 -39.01
CA SER A 557 9.46 -4.66 -38.49
C SER A 557 10.79 -5.09 -37.81
N PRO A 558 10.83 -6.23 -37.10
CA PRO A 558 12.07 -6.72 -36.49
C PRO A 558 13.08 -7.17 -37.56
N SER A 559 12.59 -7.48 -38.78
CA SER A 559 13.41 -7.78 -39.95
C SER A 559 13.94 -6.52 -40.67
N GLY A 560 13.67 -5.32 -40.15
CA GLY A 560 14.14 -4.05 -40.70
C GLY A 560 13.31 -3.50 -41.87
N SER A 561 12.16 -4.10 -42.20
CA SER A 561 11.33 -3.67 -43.32
C SER A 561 10.37 -2.55 -42.90
N PRO A 562 10.34 -1.41 -43.60
CA PRO A 562 9.41 -0.32 -43.28
C PRO A 562 7.98 -0.67 -43.71
N ALA A 563 7.00 -0.19 -42.94
CA ALA A 563 5.58 -0.24 -43.23
C ALA A 563 4.91 1.05 -42.74
N THR A 564 3.81 1.46 -43.35
CA THR A 564 3.03 2.61 -42.89
C THR A 564 1.76 2.14 -42.20
N ILE A 565 1.49 2.71 -41.04
CA ILE A 565 0.26 2.48 -40.27
C ILE A 565 -0.59 3.75 -40.20
N GLN A 566 -1.87 3.59 -39.91
CA GLN A 566 -2.79 4.68 -39.60
C GLN A 566 -3.18 4.64 -38.12
N LEU A 567 -3.00 5.77 -37.43
CA LEU A 567 -3.46 5.99 -36.07
C LEU A 567 -4.57 7.03 -36.05
N ARG A 568 -5.59 6.82 -35.19
CA ARG A 568 -6.61 7.84 -34.91
C ARG A 568 -6.13 8.70 -33.75
N ALA A 569 -5.97 10.00 -33.99
CA ALA A 569 -5.40 10.95 -33.04
C ALA A 569 -6.42 11.99 -32.59
N TYR A 570 -6.38 12.28 -31.30
CA TYR A 570 -7.37 13.06 -30.59
C TYR A 570 -6.68 14.05 -29.64
N ARG A 571 -7.42 15.09 -29.27
CA ARG A 571 -7.11 15.93 -28.11
C ARG A 571 -8.32 16.17 -27.20
N SER A 572 -8.05 16.39 -25.92
CA SER A 572 -9.02 16.91 -24.95
C SER A 572 -8.34 17.90 -24.01
N ILE A 573 -9.11 18.75 -23.33
CA ILE A 573 -8.63 19.67 -22.31
C ILE A 573 -9.41 19.35 -21.04
N GLY A 574 -8.74 18.94 -19.96
CA GLY A 574 -9.45 18.53 -18.74
C GLY A 574 -10.54 17.48 -19.01
N SER A 575 -11.76 17.77 -18.54
CA SER A 575 -13.00 16.98 -18.73
C SER A 575 -13.72 17.25 -20.06
N CYS A 576 -13.21 18.15 -20.89
CA CYS A 576 -13.91 18.61 -22.09
C CYS A 576 -13.96 17.55 -23.18
N ARG A 577 -14.91 17.74 -24.11
CA ARG A 577 -15.15 16.83 -25.24
C ARG A 577 -13.87 16.58 -26.04
N THR A 578 -13.62 15.31 -26.35
CA THR A 578 -12.55 14.89 -27.24
C THR A 578 -12.80 15.39 -28.67
N THR A 579 -11.76 15.92 -29.29
CA THR A 579 -11.76 16.52 -30.64
C THR A 579 -10.55 16.03 -31.45
N PRO A 580 -10.49 16.24 -32.78
CA PRO A 580 -9.29 15.97 -33.58
C PRO A 580 -8.04 16.69 -33.01
N MET A 581 -6.85 16.09 -33.14
CA MET A 581 -5.65 16.54 -32.41
C MET A 581 -5.26 18.00 -32.68
N SER A 582 -5.47 18.49 -33.90
CA SER A 582 -5.09 19.84 -34.34
C SER A 582 -6.15 20.89 -34.03
N GLU A 583 -7.29 20.48 -33.46
CA GLU A 583 -8.30 21.42 -33.06
C GLU A 583 -7.83 22.26 -31.86
N TYR A 584 -8.17 23.54 -31.81
CA TYR A 584 -7.73 24.43 -30.72
C TYR A 584 -8.84 25.19 -30.00
N ARG A 585 -10.10 24.84 -30.26
CA ARG A 585 -11.26 25.44 -29.57
C ARG A 585 -11.04 25.47 -28.05
N HIS A 586 -11.35 26.62 -27.47
CA HIS A 586 -11.19 26.92 -26.06
C HIS A 586 -12.09 26.02 -25.20
N CYS A 587 -11.66 25.75 -23.96
CA CYS A 587 -12.50 25.17 -22.93
C CYS A 587 -12.29 25.90 -21.60
N GLU A 588 -13.39 26.22 -20.93
CA GLU A 588 -13.42 26.95 -19.65
C GLU A 588 -13.00 26.08 -18.47
N GLU A 589 -13.17 24.76 -18.58
CA GLU A 589 -12.72 23.77 -17.60
C GLU A 589 -11.36 23.17 -17.99
N GLY A 590 -10.39 23.16 -17.07
CA GLY A 590 -9.21 22.30 -17.16
C GLY A 590 -7.86 23.01 -17.36
N SER A 591 -6.83 22.42 -16.75
CA SER A 591 -5.45 22.94 -16.72
C SER A 591 -4.48 22.24 -17.68
N SER A 592 -4.85 21.12 -18.29
CA SER A 592 -3.95 20.30 -19.11
C SER A 592 -4.59 19.88 -20.43
N LEU A 593 -3.78 19.91 -21.50
CA LEU A 593 -4.09 19.35 -22.81
C LEU A 593 -3.73 17.86 -22.77
N PHE A 594 -4.59 17.01 -23.27
CA PHE A 594 -4.31 15.58 -23.45
C PHE A 594 -4.29 15.30 -24.95
N PHE A 595 -3.28 14.59 -25.41
CA PHE A 595 -3.19 14.06 -26.76
C PHE A 595 -3.29 12.55 -26.70
N SER A 596 -4.20 11.95 -27.45
CA SER A 596 -4.43 10.51 -27.41
C SER A 596 -4.33 9.93 -28.82
N VAL A 597 -3.72 8.75 -28.95
CA VAL A 597 -3.70 7.99 -30.21
C VAL A 597 -4.29 6.61 -29.99
N GLN A 598 -5.04 6.15 -30.97
CA GLN A 598 -5.66 4.85 -30.97
C GLN A 598 -5.22 4.06 -32.20
N TYR A 599 -4.82 2.81 -31.97
CA TYR A 599 -4.62 1.83 -33.03
C TYR A 599 -5.90 1.03 -33.23
N HIS A 600 -6.44 1.06 -34.44
CA HIS A 600 -7.59 0.27 -34.87
C HIS A 600 -7.15 -0.74 -35.93
N HIS A 601 -7.49 -2.02 -35.75
CA HIS A 601 -7.16 -3.05 -36.73
C HIS A 601 -7.87 -2.80 -38.07
N SER A 602 -9.08 -2.24 -38.04
CA SER A 602 -9.86 -1.89 -39.23
C SER A 602 -9.13 -0.92 -40.16
N ASP A 603 -8.35 0.02 -39.62
CA ASP A 603 -7.57 0.99 -40.39
C ASP A 603 -6.23 0.40 -40.88
N ASN A 604 -5.84 -0.78 -40.39
CA ASN A 604 -4.52 -1.39 -40.57
C ASN A 604 -4.57 -2.87 -40.97
N ARG A 605 -5.60 -3.29 -41.72
CA ARG A 605 -5.85 -4.71 -42.07
C ARG A 605 -4.71 -5.39 -42.83
N SER A 606 -3.88 -4.61 -43.54
CA SER A 606 -2.72 -5.11 -44.30
C SER A 606 -1.48 -5.36 -43.44
N LEU A 607 -1.42 -4.84 -42.21
CA LEU A 607 -0.29 -5.00 -41.32
C LEU A 607 -0.31 -6.42 -40.73
N ARG A 608 0.69 -7.23 -41.10
CA ARG A 608 0.85 -8.60 -40.59
C ARG A 608 1.08 -8.58 -39.08
N MET A 609 0.74 -9.68 -38.41
CA MET A 609 1.05 -9.85 -36.99
C MET A 609 2.57 -9.87 -36.79
N GLY A 610 3.05 -9.06 -35.86
CA GLY A 610 4.47 -8.91 -35.55
C GLY A 610 4.70 -7.76 -34.58
N GLU A 611 5.96 -7.42 -34.37
CA GLU A 611 6.35 -6.24 -33.61
C GLU A 611 6.83 -5.14 -34.53
N TYR A 612 6.29 -3.95 -34.37
CA TYR A 612 6.65 -2.81 -35.20
C TYR A 612 6.96 -1.62 -34.33
N THR A 613 8.06 -0.91 -34.62
CA THR A 613 8.44 0.33 -33.95
C THR A 613 8.45 1.47 -34.94
N GLY A 614 7.78 2.56 -34.61
CA GLY A 614 7.83 3.79 -35.38
C GLY A 614 8.11 4.98 -34.50
N GLU A 615 8.58 6.05 -35.11
CA GLU A 615 8.81 7.29 -34.43
C GLU A 615 8.29 8.44 -35.28
N PHE A 616 7.63 9.40 -34.64
CA PHE A 616 7.19 10.62 -35.28
C PHE A 616 7.21 11.78 -34.30
N THR A 617 7.35 12.98 -34.83
CA THR A 617 7.44 14.20 -34.05
C THR A 617 6.21 15.07 -34.26
N LEU A 618 5.69 15.55 -33.15
CA LEU A 618 4.58 16.47 -33.06
C LEU A 618 5.03 17.71 -32.28
N GLN A 619 4.17 18.70 -32.24
CA GLN A 619 4.35 19.89 -31.43
C GLN A 619 3.01 20.34 -30.87
N ALA A 620 2.95 20.56 -29.55
CA ALA A 620 1.84 21.30 -28.98
C ALA A 620 2.05 22.79 -29.26
N ARG A 621 0.98 23.46 -29.70
CA ARG A 621 0.98 24.89 -29.99
C ARG A 621 -0.23 25.55 -29.35
N ASP A 622 -0.11 26.85 -29.11
CA ASP A 622 -1.24 27.69 -28.72
C ASP A 622 -1.55 28.73 -29.78
N ASN A 623 -2.84 28.94 -30.06
CA ASN A 623 -3.28 29.92 -31.03
C ASN A 623 -3.17 31.38 -30.52
N LYS A 624 -3.24 31.61 -29.20
CA LYS A 624 -3.14 32.95 -28.60
C LYS A 624 -1.72 33.29 -28.12
N ASP A 625 -0.89 32.29 -27.87
CA ASP A 625 0.53 32.47 -27.52
C ASP A 625 1.43 31.71 -28.53
N PRO A 626 1.84 32.37 -29.63
CA PRO A 626 2.69 31.77 -30.66
C PRO A 626 4.07 31.34 -30.16
N ASN A 627 4.53 31.91 -29.03
CA ASN A 627 5.82 31.56 -28.43
C ASN A 627 5.74 30.29 -27.58
N TRP A 628 4.52 29.87 -27.21
CA TRP A 628 4.32 28.62 -26.49
C TRP A 628 4.31 27.44 -27.47
N MET A 629 5.45 26.75 -27.53
CA MET A 629 5.63 25.54 -28.32
C MET A 629 6.26 24.44 -27.48
N LEU A 630 5.66 23.26 -27.46
CA LEU A 630 6.22 22.09 -26.80
C LEU A 630 6.50 20.99 -27.82
N PRO A 631 7.78 20.63 -28.08
CA PRO A 631 8.11 19.48 -28.91
C PRO A 631 7.60 18.20 -28.26
N ILE A 632 7.00 17.31 -29.04
CA ILE A 632 6.55 15.99 -28.59
C ILE A 632 7.17 14.97 -29.52
N ARG A 633 8.07 14.14 -29.00
CA ARG A 633 8.59 13.00 -29.73
C ARG A 633 7.79 11.76 -29.33
N VAL A 634 7.11 11.13 -30.28
CA VAL A 634 6.28 9.94 -30.04
C VAL A 634 6.97 8.73 -30.61
N VAL A 635 7.24 7.73 -29.77
CA VAL A 635 7.64 6.41 -30.22
C VAL A 635 6.41 5.51 -30.12
N VAL A 636 5.99 4.89 -31.22
CA VAL A 636 4.91 3.92 -31.24
C VAL A 636 5.50 2.52 -31.30
N ARG A 637 4.97 1.59 -30.50
CA ARG A 637 5.27 0.17 -30.64
C ARG A 637 3.97 -0.62 -30.79
N ILE A 638 3.83 -1.35 -31.89
CA ILE A 638 2.67 -2.23 -32.15
C ILE A 638 3.10 -3.67 -31.92
N HIS A 639 2.31 -4.43 -31.17
CA HIS A 639 2.54 -5.86 -30.97
C HIS A 639 1.31 -6.70 -31.34
N GLY A 640 1.49 -7.67 -32.23
CA GLY A 640 0.49 -8.68 -32.55
C GLY A 640 0.42 -9.81 -31.52
N ARG A 641 -0.75 -10.05 -30.91
CA ARG A 641 -1.02 -11.28 -30.15
C ARG A 641 -1.93 -12.21 -30.94
N ARG A 642 -1.49 -13.45 -31.15
CA ARG A 642 -2.40 -14.56 -31.48
C ARG A 642 -3.04 -15.01 -30.17
N LEU A 643 -4.31 -14.68 -29.96
CA LEU A 643 -5.08 -15.34 -28.90
C LEU A 643 -5.30 -16.80 -29.34
N PRO A 644 -5.16 -17.79 -28.46
CA PRO A 644 -5.58 -19.15 -28.78
C PRO A 644 -7.08 -19.09 -29.16
N GLY A 645 -7.40 -19.58 -30.36
CA GLY A 645 -8.79 -19.70 -30.83
C GLY A 645 -9.58 -20.69 -29.98
N PRO A 646 -10.91 -20.79 -30.19
CA PRO A 646 -11.79 -21.65 -29.38
C PRO A 646 -11.30 -23.09 -29.26
#